data_AF-A0A0W4ZRG9-F1
#
_entry.id   AF-A0A0W4ZRG9-F1
#
_cell.length_a   1.000
_cell.length_b   1.000
_cell.length_c   1.000
_cell.angle_alpha   90.00
_cell.angle_beta   90.00
_cell.angle_gamma   90.00
#
_symmetry.space_group_name_H-M   'P 1'
#
loop_
_entity.id
_entity.type
_entity.pdbx_description
1 polymer ?
#
loop_
_entity_poly.entity_id
_entity_poly.type
_entity_poly.pdbx_seq_one_letter_code
_entity_poly.pdbx_strand_id
1 'polypeptide(L)'
;MDNSSSKKQESTQETVDLIKFIEDSGLQNQGTNYNVVAVLGSQSTGKSTLLNKLFSTCFRIMDSSVRKQTTKGVWLSKSCNADILIMDVEGMDGRERGDDQDFERKSALFALAISDVIIINLWEHQIGLYQGANMGLLKIIFEVNLQLFHKNRSRNEENSLILFVVRDYVGTTPLENLSSILRADLERIWNLLTKPENLENCTIDDFFDLQFTALSHKMLAPDVFEQDILELQKRFFNPSDPNFVFHSKYYKRVPADGFSVYVKGIWEQIITNKDLDLPTQQQLLAQYRCDEISEVVLETIEPMVKSLEKSMNLEKFLDNLDEEMRKIKVFALEIFDKKGSQYYNEIYLRKRSDLINKLHSRMYILYMTQIGALFKLSIAQFKNIMKSGLEKQYKDFNFKDLLDNSRSIIEDEFRSRASKCCIDGTDWSFNKELELLRKEIDKIASVFQKEEISKLITNTEKDFKVQLDEPISLILKNPCDNIWDDVISKYIETTNDFIKVFSQKLSSFNVFQSENEKNQLEFKYKTLYFLKDKIKQEITEDSIFLILRDTFEDKFRFDKNGVPRIWKPSDDINGIYKAVLEDTLKIIPLYSDVKYKDGSYPKLERPKDDDCNQKKFWNIISLIKQQQLSNKFKRVADVIYIDAKRSIVATVTRIPLYFYVLLLALGWNEIVMVIRNPLYFFFIFFLIFTTYILYSLNLINPTEKIIKTMFSQVLGNFNKHLNKHVETPATQSVNSKNKMEAEQIKLNIL
;
A
#
# COMPACT_ATOMS: atom_id res chain seq x y z
N MET A 1 58.22 -11.35 -34.48
CA MET A 1 56.97 -11.92 -33.98
C MET A 1 56.08 -10.74 -33.67
N ASP A 2 54.92 -10.70 -34.33
CA ASP A 2 53.78 -9.77 -34.17
C ASP A 2 53.27 -9.36 -35.56
N ASN A 3 52.64 -10.32 -36.22
CA ASN A 3 51.88 -10.13 -37.45
C ASN A 3 50.70 -11.11 -37.39
N SER A 4 49.72 -10.79 -36.52
CA SER A 4 48.50 -11.59 -36.34
C SER A 4 47.36 -10.76 -35.75
N SER A 5 46.88 -9.75 -36.48
CA SER A 5 45.66 -9.02 -36.10
C SER A 5 45.06 -8.20 -37.24
N SER A 6 44.97 -8.79 -38.44
CA SER A 6 44.22 -8.21 -39.57
C SER A 6 43.33 -9.20 -40.31
N LYS A 7 42.84 -10.25 -39.61
CA LYS A 7 41.60 -10.93 -40.00
C LYS A 7 40.41 -10.14 -39.44
N LYS A 8 40.12 -8.99 -40.05
CA LYS A 8 38.77 -8.42 -39.95
C LYS A 8 37.84 -9.37 -40.68
N GLN A 9 37.00 -10.07 -39.92
CA GLN A 9 35.77 -10.65 -40.42
C GLN A 9 35.06 -9.57 -41.26
N GLU A 10 34.94 -9.80 -42.56
CA GLU A 10 34.03 -9.09 -43.45
C GLU A 10 32.60 -9.43 -42.99
N SER A 11 32.20 -8.79 -41.90
CA SER A 11 30.81 -8.70 -41.50
C SER A 11 30.08 -7.99 -42.65
N THR A 12 29.07 -8.67 -43.17
CA THR A 12 27.97 -8.15 -43.99
C THR A 12 27.65 -6.70 -43.65
N GLN A 13 28.33 -5.76 -44.31
CA GLN A 13 28.08 -4.34 -44.13
C GLN A 13 26.78 -4.01 -44.86
N GLU A 14 25.82 -3.65 -44.02
CA GLU A 14 24.47 -3.19 -44.25
C GLU A 14 24.30 -2.36 -45.53
N THR A 15 23.28 -2.78 -46.27
CA THR A 15 22.58 -2.11 -47.35
C THR A 15 22.46 -0.60 -47.13
N VAL A 16 23.04 0.19 -48.04
CA VAL A 16 22.49 1.51 -48.37
C VAL A 16 21.03 1.29 -48.74
N ASP A 17 20.11 2.04 -48.11
CA ASP A 17 18.65 1.90 -48.18
C ASP A 17 18.16 1.52 -49.59
N LEU A 18 17.93 0.21 -49.83
CA LEU A 18 17.27 -0.29 -51.03
C LEU A 18 15.90 0.39 -51.24
N ILE A 19 15.25 0.78 -50.13
CA ILE A 19 14.02 1.56 -50.13
C ILE A 19 14.23 2.92 -50.82
N LYS A 20 15.23 3.70 -50.37
CA LYS A 20 15.57 4.99 -50.99
C LYS A 20 15.99 4.84 -52.45
N PHE A 21 16.74 3.79 -52.79
CA PHE A 21 17.11 3.54 -54.18
C PHE A 21 15.88 3.27 -55.08
N ILE A 22 14.90 2.50 -54.61
CA ILE A 22 13.65 2.23 -55.37
C ILE A 22 12.80 3.50 -55.51
N GLU A 23 12.78 4.34 -54.47
CA GLU A 23 12.12 5.65 -54.49
C GLU A 23 12.80 6.60 -55.49
N ASP A 24 14.13 6.77 -55.39
CA ASP A 24 14.94 7.65 -56.25
C ASP A 24 14.92 7.21 -57.72
N SER A 25 14.82 5.90 -57.96
CA SER A 25 14.74 5.33 -59.32
C SER A 25 13.34 5.38 -59.94
N GLY A 26 12.34 5.88 -59.20
CA GLY A 26 10.96 6.06 -59.68
C GLY A 26 10.19 4.76 -59.90
N LEU A 27 10.69 3.62 -59.42
CA LEU A 27 10.10 2.30 -59.61
C LEU A 27 8.87 2.06 -58.70
N GLN A 28 8.76 2.78 -57.58
CA GLN A 28 7.71 2.58 -56.57
C GLN A 28 6.27 2.71 -57.13
N ASN A 29 6.06 3.56 -58.14
CA ASN A 29 4.74 3.80 -58.74
C ASN A 29 4.36 2.82 -59.86
N GLN A 30 5.25 1.90 -60.23
CA GLN A 30 5.04 1.01 -61.38
C GLN A 30 4.38 -0.33 -61.05
N GLY A 31 4.05 -0.56 -59.78
CA GLY A 31 3.44 -1.82 -59.35
C GLY A 31 4.34 -3.01 -59.69
N THR A 32 3.86 -3.94 -60.50
CA THR A 32 4.58 -5.16 -60.93
C THR A 32 5.22 -5.05 -62.31
N ASN A 33 5.18 -3.88 -62.96
CA ASN A 33 5.60 -3.71 -64.35
C ASN A 33 7.09 -3.35 -64.48
N TYR A 34 7.96 -4.15 -63.88
CA TYR A 34 9.41 -4.07 -64.04
C TYR A 34 9.99 -5.48 -64.19
N ASN A 35 11.20 -5.58 -64.74
CA ASN A 35 11.88 -6.86 -64.88
C ASN A 35 13.20 -6.85 -64.11
N VAL A 36 13.64 -8.01 -63.63
CA VAL A 36 14.94 -8.17 -62.98
C VAL A 36 15.84 -9.10 -63.79
N VAL A 37 17.01 -8.60 -64.18
CA VAL A 37 18.04 -9.33 -64.93
C VAL A 37 19.28 -9.49 -64.06
N ALA A 38 19.78 -10.71 -63.89
CA ALA A 38 21.04 -10.97 -63.19
C ALA A 38 22.11 -11.48 -64.16
N VAL A 39 23.38 -11.12 -63.95
CA VAL A 39 24.51 -11.70 -64.69
C VAL A 39 25.39 -12.55 -63.78
N LEU A 40 25.71 -13.76 -64.25
CA LEU A 40 26.59 -14.74 -63.61
C LEU A 40 27.73 -15.10 -64.57
N GLY A 41 28.89 -15.49 -64.03
CA GLY A 41 30.03 -15.93 -64.83
C GLY A 41 31.37 -15.72 -64.13
N SER A 42 32.43 -16.35 -64.64
CA SER A 42 33.74 -16.36 -63.99
C SER A 42 34.33 -14.95 -63.83
N GLN A 43 35.26 -14.79 -62.90
CA GLN A 43 35.95 -13.52 -62.66
C GLN A 43 36.66 -13.04 -63.94
N SER A 44 36.60 -11.72 -64.20
CA SER A 44 37.28 -11.08 -65.34
C SER A 44 36.76 -11.45 -66.74
N THR A 45 35.60 -12.10 -66.86
CA THR A 45 34.98 -12.43 -68.17
C THR A 45 34.29 -11.24 -68.86
N GLY A 46 34.35 -10.04 -68.28
CA GLY A 46 33.77 -8.82 -68.85
C GLY A 46 32.26 -8.66 -68.63
N LYS A 47 31.73 -9.12 -67.50
CA LYS A 47 30.31 -8.99 -67.09
C LYS A 47 29.85 -7.53 -66.97
N SER A 48 30.48 -6.75 -66.10
CA SER A 48 30.13 -5.34 -65.89
C SER A 48 30.32 -4.51 -67.18
N THR A 49 31.30 -4.88 -68.02
CA THR A 49 31.48 -4.29 -69.35
C THR A 49 30.30 -4.58 -70.29
N LEU A 50 29.79 -5.82 -70.28
CA LEU A 50 28.61 -6.22 -71.05
C LEU A 50 27.39 -5.46 -70.55
N LEU A 51 27.13 -5.43 -69.24
CA LEU A 51 25.97 -4.74 -68.67
C LEU A 51 25.96 -3.24 -68.98
N ASN A 52 27.11 -2.58 -68.84
CA ASN A 52 27.22 -1.15 -69.13
C ASN A 52 26.96 -0.84 -70.61
N LYS A 53 27.41 -1.69 -71.54
CA LYS A 53 27.11 -1.51 -72.96
C LYS A 53 25.67 -1.90 -73.32
N LEU A 54 25.15 -3.00 -72.77
CA LEU A 54 23.84 -3.55 -73.10
C LEU A 54 22.70 -2.69 -72.55
N PHE A 55 22.80 -2.24 -71.31
CA PHE A 55 21.71 -1.53 -70.61
C PHE A 55 22.02 -0.07 -70.25
N SER A 56 23.18 0.44 -70.68
CA SER A 56 23.66 1.80 -70.37
C SER A 56 23.83 2.07 -68.87
N THR A 57 24.26 1.07 -68.10
CA THR A 57 24.56 1.19 -66.66
C THR A 57 25.96 1.74 -66.39
N CYS A 58 26.22 2.10 -65.13
CA CYS A 58 27.49 2.68 -64.66
C CYS A 58 28.23 1.78 -63.64
N PHE A 59 28.29 0.46 -63.87
CA PHE A 59 29.06 -0.44 -63.01
C PHE A 59 30.58 -0.20 -63.17
N ARG A 60 31.34 -0.44 -62.09
CA ARG A 60 32.81 -0.28 -62.11
C ARG A 60 33.46 -1.38 -62.96
N ILE A 61 34.29 -1.01 -63.93
CA ILE A 61 35.03 -1.94 -64.81
C ILE A 61 36.49 -2.09 -64.32
N MET A 62 37.13 -3.22 -64.66
CA MET A 62 38.54 -3.49 -64.42
C MET A 62 39.47 -2.60 -65.24
N ASP A 63 40.45 -1.98 -64.57
CA ASP A 63 41.57 -1.32 -65.22
C ASP A 63 42.51 -2.36 -65.86
N SER A 64 42.85 -2.16 -67.13
CA SER A 64 43.63 -3.11 -67.95
C SER A 64 45.07 -3.34 -67.46
N SER A 65 45.56 -2.54 -66.52
CA SER A 65 46.93 -2.59 -66.00
C SER A 65 47.14 -3.60 -64.86
N VAL A 66 46.09 -4.01 -64.14
CA VAL A 66 46.19 -4.96 -63.02
C VAL A 66 44.98 -5.91 -63.00
N ARG A 67 45.20 -7.20 -63.22
CA ARG A 67 44.14 -8.24 -63.11
C ARG A 67 43.83 -8.52 -61.63
N LYS A 68 42.95 -7.71 -61.03
CA LYS A 68 42.41 -7.86 -59.66
C LYS A 68 40.88 -7.83 -59.66
N GLN A 69 40.27 -8.34 -58.59
CA GLN A 69 38.82 -8.29 -58.36
C GLN A 69 38.27 -6.87 -58.42
N THR A 70 37.15 -6.71 -59.12
CA THR A 70 36.55 -5.40 -59.42
C THR A 70 35.15 -5.22 -58.86
N THR A 71 34.33 -6.25 -58.94
CA THR A 71 33.02 -6.34 -58.29
C THR A 71 33.18 -7.12 -56.98
N LYS A 72 32.86 -6.49 -55.85
CA LYS A 72 32.75 -7.16 -54.54
C LYS A 72 31.29 -7.15 -54.14
N GLY A 73 30.69 -8.31 -53.89
CA GLY A 73 29.28 -8.39 -53.54
C GLY A 73 28.33 -8.46 -54.73
N VAL A 74 27.04 -8.23 -54.46
CA VAL A 74 25.99 -8.13 -55.47
C VAL A 74 25.60 -6.65 -55.59
N TRP A 75 25.62 -6.13 -56.81
CA TRP A 75 25.27 -4.73 -57.09
C TRP A 75 23.97 -4.65 -57.88
N LEU A 76 23.14 -3.65 -57.59
CA LEU A 76 21.88 -3.40 -58.28
C LEU A 76 21.92 -2.02 -58.95
N SER A 77 21.45 -1.92 -60.19
CA SER A 77 21.30 -0.66 -60.92
C SER A 77 20.06 -0.71 -61.80
N LYS A 78 19.45 0.44 -62.10
CA LYS A 78 18.33 0.54 -63.05
C LYS A 78 18.88 0.88 -64.44
N SER A 79 18.31 0.28 -65.48
CA SER A 79 18.61 0.70 -66.86
C SER A 79 18.15 2.14 -67.12
N CYS A 80 18.93 2.88 -67.91
CA CYS A 80 18.56 4.25 -68.31
C CYS A 80 17.34 4.28 -69.25
N ASN A 81 17.11 3.21 -70.02
CA ASN A 81 16.18 3.22 -71.15
C ASN A 81 14.88 2.43 -70.90
N ALA A 82 14.79 1.70 -69.79
CA ALA A 82 13.61 0.91 -69.43
C ALA A 82 13.57 0.61 -67.93
N ASP A 83 12.41 0.18 -67.43
CA ASP A 83 12.21 -0.24 -66.05
C ASP A 83 12.71 -1.68 -65.84
N ILE A 84 14.02 -1.84 -66.05
CA ILE A 84 14.75 -3.09 -65.86
C ILE A 84 15.77 -2.87 -64.75
N LEU A 85 15.67 -3.69 -63.71
CA LEU A 85 16.65 -3.79 -62.64
C LEU A 85 17.72 -4.79 -63.02
N ILE A 86 18.97 -4.37 -62.92
CA ILE A 86 20.14 -5.13 -63.36
C ILE A 86 20.98 -5.44 -62.15
N MET A 87 21.21 -6.73 -61.95
CA MET A 87 21.99 -7.27 -60.86
C MET A 87 23.35 -7.76 -61.38
N ASP A 88 24.43 -7.07 -61.01
CA ASP A 88 25.81 -7.49 -61.28
C ASP A 88 26.31 -8.32 -60.09
N VAL A 89 26.36 -9.64 -60.28
CA VAL A 89 26.87 -10.56 -59.27
C VAL A 89 28.37 -10.70 -59.44
N GLU A 90 29.07 -10.68 -58.32
CA GLU A 90 30.50 -10.88 -58.28
C GLU A 90 30.96 -12.11 -59.08
N GLY A 91 32.09 -11.95 -59.78
CA GLY A 91 32.67 -13.01 -60.58
C GLY A 91 33.15 -14.20 -59.76
N MET A 92 32.90 -15.37 -60.33
CA MET A 92 33.07 -16.67 -59.68
C MET A 92 34.44 -17.27 -60.03
N ASP A 93 34.89 -18.25 -59.26
CA ASP A 93 36.20 -18.89 -59.41
C ASP A 93 37.36 -17.88 -59.28
N GLY A 94 37.28 -17.04 -58.23
CA GLY A 94 38.21 -15.95 -58.02
C GLY A 94 39.41 -16.31 -57.14
N ARG A 95 40.63 -16.00 -57.61
CA ARG A 95 41.90 -16.28 -56.88
C ARG A 95 41.95 -15.67 -55.48
N GLU A 96 41.22 -14.59 -55.25
CA GLU A 96 41.28 -13.78 -54.03
C GLU A 96 40.47 -14.39 -52.87
N ARG A 97 39.60 -15.38 -53.13
CA ARG A 97 38.76 -16.03 -52.11
C ARG A 97 39.15 -17.49 -51.79
N GLY A 98 40.01 -18.11 -52.61
CA GLY A 98 40.47 -19.48 -52.37
C GLY A 98 39.36 -20.51 -52.55
N ASP A 99 39.35 -21.55 -51.70
CA ASP A 99 38.39 -22.68 -51.76
C ASP A 99 37.02 -22.40 -51.12
N ASP A 100 36.78 -21.18 -50.60
CA ASP A 100 35.53 -20.82 -49.93
C ASP A 100 34.42 -20.47 -50.94
N GLN A 101 33.71 -21.51 -51.42
CA GLN A 101 32.64 -21.44 -52.41
C GLN A 101 31.28 -21.02 -51.83
N ASP A 102 31.16 -20.83 -50.52
CA ASP A 102 29.88 -20.57 -49.86
C ASP A 102 29.25 -19.24 -50.30
N PHE A 103 30.07 -18.21 -50.48
CA PHE A 103 29.59 -16.92 -50.97
C PHE A 103 29.08 -17.02 -52.42
N GLU A 104 29.81 -17.73 -53.27
CA GLU A 104 29.47 -17.94 -54.68
C GLU A 104 28.13 -18.67 -54.81
N ARG A 105 27.95 -19.72 -54.01
CA ARG A 105 26.68 -20.42 -53.87
C ARG A 105 25.57 -19.47 -53.42
N LYS A 106 25.73 -18.77 -52.30
CA LYS A 106 24.69 -17.88 -51.75
C LYS A 106 24.30 -16.76 -52.71
N SER A 107 25.26 -16.17 -53.42
CA SER A 107 25.02 -15.08 -54.37
C SER A 107 24.30 -15.55 -55.63
N ALA A 108 24.62 -16.74 -56.13
CA ALA A 108 23.90 -17.33 -57.27
C ALA A 108 22.47 -17.73 -56.91
N LEU A 109 22.24 -18.25 -55.71
CA LEU A 109 20.89 -18.54 -55.21
C LEU A 109 20.05 -17.28 -55.05
N PHE A 110 20.66 -16.22 -54.51
CA PHE A 110 20.01 -14.93 -54.38
C PHE A 110 19.63 -14.35 -55.75
N ALA A 111 20.56 -14.42 -56.71
CA ALA A 111 20.29 -14.00 -58.09
C ALA A 111 19.15 -14.83 -58.71
N LEU A 112 19.15 -16.16 -58.53
CA LEU A 112 18.10 -17.05 -59.02
C LEU A 112 16.75 -16.73 -58.41
N ALA A 113 16.67 -16.47 -57.10
CA ALA A 113 15.42 -16.24 -56.40
C ALA A 113 14.76 -14.91 -56.79
N ILE A 114 15.55 -13.92 -57.21
CA ILE A 114 15.06 -12.57 -57.50
C ILE A 114 14.91 -12.30 -59.01
N SER A 115 15.82 -12.81 -59.85
CA SER A 115 15.83 -12.49 -61.29
C SER A 115 14.75 -13.24 -62.08
N ASP A 116 14.19 -12.59 -63.09
CA ASP A 116 13.33 -13.22 -64.09
C ASP A 116 14.19 -13.83 -65.22
N VAL A 117 15.34 -13.19 -65.50
CA VAL A 117 16.29 -13.59 -66.53
C VAL A 117 17.71 -13.64 -65.96
N ILE A 118 18.40 -14.75 -66.20
CA ILE A 118 19.79 -14.95 -65.80
C ILE A 118 20.67 -14.99 -67.04
N ILE A 119 21.62 -14.08 -67.13
CA ILE A 119 22.65 -14.05 -68.16
C ILE A 119 23.86 -14.83 -67.65
N ILE A 120 24.27 -15.87 -68.37
CA ILE A 120 25.50 -16.61 -68.09
C ILE A 120 26.56 -16.20 -69.11
N ASN A 121 27.56 -15.44 -68.66
CA ASN A 121 28.62 -14.91 -69.50
C ASN A 121 29.83 -15.86 -69.50
N LEU A 122 30.09 -16.50 -70.65
CA LEU A 122 31.14 -17.51 -70.85
C LEU A 122 32.04 -17.14 -72.03
N TRP A 123 33.30 -17.56 -72.01
CA TRP A 123 34.19 -17.45 -73.17
C TRP A 123 34.07 -18.67 -74.08
N GLU A 124 34.26 -18.52 -75.39
CA GLU A 124 34.14 -19.63 -76.35
C GLU A 124 34.98 -20.85 -75.94
N HIS A 125 36.24 -20.63 -75.54
CA HIS A 125 37.15 -21.72 -75.13
C HIS A 125 36.85 -22.33 -73.75
N GLN A 126 35.93 -21.74 -72.97
CA GLN A 126 35.46 -22.34 -71.73
C GLN A 126 34.39 -23.41 -71.98
N ILE A 127 33.74 -23.39 -73.15
CA ILE A 127 32.72 -24.35 -73.52
C ILE A 127 33.36 -25.74 -73.68
N GLY A 128 32.80 -26.73 -73.00
CA GLY A 128 33.34 -28.09 -72.92
C GLY A 128 34.26 -28.35 -71.71
N LEU A 129 34.57 -27.33 -70.89
CA LEU A 129 35.31 -27.48 -69.64
C LEU A 129 34.37 -27.49 -68.43
N TYR A 130 34.50 -28.47 -67.54
CA TYR A 130 33.65 -28.57 -66.35
C TYR A 130 33.86 -27.40 -65.36
N GLN A 131 35.12 -27.12 -65.00
CA GLN A 131 35.46 -26.01 -64.10
C GLN A 131 35.40 -24.66 -64.84
N GLY A 132 35.94 -24.60 -66.07
CA GLY A 132 35.99 -23.36 -66.85
C GLY A 132 34.62 -22.79 -67.22
N ALA A 133 33.60 -23.64 -67.42
CA ALA A 133 32.23 -23.22 -67.67
C ALA A 133 31.37 -23.07 -66.39
N ASN A 134 31.98 -23.17 -65.20
CA ASN A 134 31.31 -23.12 -63.90
C ASN A 134 30.16 -24.13 -63.76
N MET A 135 30.32 -25.36 -64.27
CA MET A 135 29.25 -26.38 -64.23
C MET A 135 28.89 -26.80 -62.80
N GLY A 136 29.84 -26.74 -61.87
CA GLY A 136 29.58 -26.98 -60.44
C GLY A 136 28.58 -25.98 -59.85
N LEU A 137 28.59 -24.74 -60.30
CA LEU A 137 27.61 -23.74 -59.89
C LEU A 137 26.22 -24.05 -60.46
N LEU A 138 26.15 -24.36 -61.75
CA LEU A 138 24.86 -24.63 -62.41
C LEU A 138 24.18 -25.84 -61.77
N LYS A 139 24.97 -26.84 -61.36
CA LYS A 139 24.49 -27.95 -60.53
C LYS A 139 23.82 -27.44 -59.24
N ILE A 140 24.48 -26.55 -58.49
CA ILE A 140 23.94 -25.98 -57.24
C ILE A 140 22.67 -25.16 -57.51
N ILE A 141 22.65 -24.35 -58.56
CA ILE A 141 21.49 -23.55 -58.98
C ILE A 141 20.30 -24.47 -59.22
N PHE A 142 20.48 -25.55 -59.97
CA PHE A 142 19.42 -26.51 -60.27
C PHE A 142 18.96 -27.29 -59.04
N GLU A 143 19.88 -27.74 -58.20
CA GLU A 143 19.58 -28.46 -56.96
C GLU A 143 18.69 -27.63 -56.02
N VAL A 144 19.05 -26.35 -55.84
CA VAL A 144 18.28 -25.47 -54.96
C VAL A 144 16.99 -25.01 -55.64
N ASN A 145 16.98 -24.78 -56.95
CA ASN A 145 15.74 -24.50 -57.67
C ASN A 145 14.71 -25.61 -57.45
N LEU A 146 15.14 -26.86 -57.52
CA LEU A 146 14.31 -27.99 -57.15
C LEU A 146 13.82 -27.80 -55.70
N GLN A 147 14.72 -27.69 -54.71
CA GLN A 147 14.37 -27.53 -53.29
C GLN A 147 13.36 -26.41 -53.00
N LEU A 148 13.51 -25.24 -53.65
CA LEU A 148 12.65 -24.08 -53.47
C LEU A 148 11.22 -24.29 -53.96
N PHE A 149 11.01 -25.09 -55.02
CA PHE A 149 9.74 -25.15 -55.75
C PHE A 149 8.99 -26.49 -55.63
N HIS A 150 9.41 -27.37 -54.72
CA HIS A 150 8.82 -28.72 -54.53
C HIS A 150 7.37 -28.77 -54.05
N LYS A 151 6.85 -27.73 -53.37
CA LYS A 151 5.55 -27.84 -52.66
C LYS A 151 4.36 -27.12 -53.32
N ASN A 152 4.60 -26.13 -54.21
CA ASN A 152 3.55 -25.17 -54.60
C ASN A 152 3.31 -24.99 -56.10
N ARG A 153 3.90 -25.80 -56.99
CA ARG A 153 3.71 -25.58 -58.44
C ARG A 153 2.51 -26.30 -59.03
N SER A 154 1.54 -25.50 -59.49
CA SER A 154 0.75 -25.86 -60.67
C SER A 154 1.67 -25.78 -61.89
N ARG A 155 1.54 -26.72 -62.83
CA ARG A 155 2.54 -27.13 -63.84
C ARG A 155 3.14 -26.04 -64.77
N ASN A 156 2.72 -24.77 -64.69
CA ASN A 156 2.99 -23.74 -65.72
C ASN A 156 3.43 -22.33 -65.22
N GLU A 157 3.70 -22.10 -63.92
CA GLU A 157 3.66 -20.71 -63.41
C GLU A 157 4.99 -20.00 -63.11
N GLU A 158 6.16 -20.63 -63.21
CA GLU A 158 7.41 -19.95 -62.81
C GLU A 158 8.66 -20.52 -63.51
N ASN A 159 8.76 -20.37 -64.83
CA ASN A 159 10.00 -20.71 -65.51
C ASN A 159 11.01 -19.58 -65.32
N SER A 160 12.30 -19.84 -65.50
CA SER A 160 13.32 -18.79 -65.57
C SER A 160 14.10 -18.91 -66.86
N LEU A 161 14.40 -17.78 -67.51
CA LEU A 161 15.21 -17.79 -68.70
C LEU A 161 16.70 -17.78 -68.32
N ILE A 162 17.46 -18.72 -68.84
CA ILE A 162 18.91 -18.71 -68.80
C ILE A 162 19.43 -18.34 -70.21
N LEU A 163 19.98 -17.14 -70.32
CA LEU A 163 20.59 -16.62 -71.55
C LEU A 163 22.11 -16.80 -71.49
N PHE A 164 22.64 -17.74 -72.26
CA PHE A 164 24.07 -17.93 -72.43
C PHE A 164 24.63 -16.92 -73.42
N VAL A 165 25.57 -16.10 -72.96
CA VAL A 165 26.31 -15.13 -73.78
C VAL A 165 27.73 -15.64 -73.95
N VAL A 166 28.04 -16.14 -75.14
CA VAL A 166 29.37 -16.62 -75.52
C VAL A 166 30.20 -15.44 -76.00
N ARG A 167 31.34 -15.21 -75.36
CA ARG A 167 32.25 -14.09 -75.59
C ARG A 167 33.46 -14.52 -76.39
N ASP A 168 34.02 -13.53 -77.10
CA ASP A 168 35.20 -13.67 -77.94
C ASP A 168 35.04 -14.78 -78.99
N TYR A 169 33.84 -14.82 -79.58
CA TYR A 169 33.48 -15.79 -80.61
C TYR A 169 34.27 -15.51 -81.89
N VAL A 170 35.04 -16.50 -82.34
CA VAL A 170 35.86 -16.43 -83.56
C VAL A 170 35.12 -17.04 -84.75
N GLY A 171 34.12 -17.89 -84.51
CA GLY A 171 33.28 -18.49 -85.56
C GLY A 171 33.88 -19.73 -86.23
N THR A 172 34.94 -20.32 -85.67
CA THR A 172 35.49 -21.60 -86.13
C THR A 172 34.52 -22.75 -85.86
N THR A 173 33.84 -22.71 -84.72
CA THR A 173 32.75 -23.62 -84.36
C THR A 173 31.42 -22.87 -84.40
N PRO A 174 30.43 -23.31 -85.20
CA PRO A 174 29.11 -22.68 -85.24
C PRO A 174 28.43 -22.64 -83.87
N LEU A 175 27.65 -21.58 -83.61
CA LEU A 175 26.92 -21.40 -82.35
C LEU A 175 25.94 -22.55 -82.07
N GLU A 176 25.34 -23.14 -83.11
CA GLU A 176 24.42 -24.28 -82.97
C GLU A 176 25.13 -25.47 -82.33
N ASN A 177 26.37 -25.76 -82.76
CA ASN A 177 27.16 -26.84 -82.19
C ASN A 177 27.54 -26.54 -80.74
N LEU A 178 28.00 -25.32 -80.44
CA LEU A 178 28.33 -24.90 -79.07
C LEU A 178 27.10 -24.98 -78.14
N SER A 179 25.93 -24.55 -78.63
CA SER A 179 24.67 -24.62 -77.90
C SER A 179 24.24 -26.06 -77.63
N SER A 180 24.45 -26.98 -78.58
CA SER A 180 24.14 -28.40 -78.41
C SER A 180 25.03 -29.07 -77.37
N ILE A 181 26.32 -28.71 -77.33
CA ILE A 181 27.27 -29.21 -76.33
C ILE A 181 26.87 -28.71 -74.94
N LEU A 182 26.61 -27.42 -74.79
CA LEU A 182 26.17 -26.85 -73.52
C LEU A 182 24.85 -27.45 -73.05
N ARG A 183 23.87 -27.63 -73.95
CA ARG A 183 22.58 -28.24 -73.62
C ARG A 183 22.77 -29.69 -73.13
N ALA A 184 23.58 -30.49 -73.82
CA ALA A 184 23.88 -31.85 -73.41
C ALA A 184 24.59 -31.92 -72.03
N ASP A 185 25.50 -30.98 -71.77
CA ASP A 185 26.16 -30.87 -70.46
C ASP A 185 25.18 -30.51 -69.35
N LEU A 186 24.24 -29.60 -69.60
CA LEU A 186 23.21 -29.21 -68.63
C LEU A 186 22.22 -30.35 -68.36
N GLU A 187 21.80 -31.06 -69.40
CA GLU A 187 20.94 -32.25 -69.27
C GLU A 187 21.64 -33.36 -68.46
N ARG A 188 22.94 -33.56 -68.69
CA ARG A 188 23.74 -34.50 -67.90
C ARG A 188 23.80 -34.09 -66.43
N ILE A 189 24.03 -32.81 -66.14
CA ILE A 189 24.03 -32.29 -64.77
C ILE A 189 22.66 -32.48 -64.13
N TRP A 190 21.58 -32.15 -64.85
CA TRP A 190 20.21 -32.31 -64.39
C TRP A 190 19.87 -33.75 -64.02
N ASN A 191 20.31 -34.72 -64.82
CA ASN A 191 20.09 -36.14 -64.56
C ASN A 191 20.93 -36.69 -63.40
N LEU A 192 22.04 -36.05 -63.05
CA LEU A 192 22.88 -36.41 -61.91
C LEU A 192 22.36 -35.87 -60.57
N LEU A 193 21.36 -34.98 -60.57
CA LEU A 193 20.77 -34.42 -59.37
C LEU A 193 19.81 -35.40 -58.69
N THR A 194 19.81 -35.40 -57.36
CA THR A 194 18.81 -36.13 -56.56
C THR A 194 17.49 -35.34 -56.58
N LYS A 195 16.50 -35.84 -57.32
CA LYS A 195 15.16 -35.26 -57.40
C LYS A 195 14.26 -35.88 -56.31
N PRO A 196 13.32 -35.13 -55.70
CA PRO A 196 12.41 -35.69 -54.71
C PRO A 196 11.26 -36.46 -55.32
N GLU A 197 10.57 -37.20 -54.45
CA GLU A 197 9.32 -37.89 -54.73
C GLU A 197 8.33 -36.89 -55.37
N ASN A 198 7.79 -37.24 -56.55
CA ASN A 198 6.92 -36.45 -57.46
C ASN A 198 7.61 -35.72 -58.65
N LEU A 199 8.93 -35.58 -58.68
CA LEU A 199 9.66 -34.87 -59.76
C LEU A 199 10.69 -35.72 -60.50
N GLU A 200 10.65 -37.05 -60.40
CA GLU A 200 11.68 -37.92 -60.97
C GLU A 200 11.78 -37.81 -62.51
N ASN A 201 10.62 -37.68 -63.18
CA ASN A 201 10.51 -37.66 -64.65
C ASN A 201 10.63 -36.27 -65.29
N CYS A 202 10.91 -35.21 -64.52
CA CYS A 202 10.98 -33.85 -65.09
C CYS A 202 12.30 -33.59 -65.83
N THR A 203 12.20 -32.80 -66.90
CA THR A 203 13.32 -32.36 -67.73
C THR A 203 13.76 -30.95 -67.35
N ILE A 204 14.93 -30.52 -67.83
CA ILE A 204 15.42 -29.16 -67.56
C ILE A 204 14.53 -28.09 -68.20
N ASP A 205 13.96 -28.39 -69.38
CA ASP A 205 13.10 -27.48 -70.15
C ASP A 205 11.75 -27.20 -69.45
N ASP A 206 11.34 -28.06 -68.50
CA ASP A 206 10.15 -27.84 -67.68
C ASP A 206 10.34 -26.68 -66.67
N PHE A 207 11.60 -26.34 -66.33
CA PHE A 207 11.94 -25.32 -65.34
C PHE A 207 12.66 -24.11 -65.93
N PHE A 208 13.50 -24.34 -66.94
CA PHE A 208 14.37 -23.33 -67.51
C PHE A 208 14.23 -23.28 -69.02
N ASP A 209 14.01 -22.08 -69.54
CA ASP A 209 14.17 -21.82 -70.96
C ASP A 209 15.63 -21.46 -71.23
N LEU A 210 16.24 -22.07 -72.24
CA LEU A 210 17.65 -21.85 -72.59
C LEU A 210 17.75 -21.10 -73.91
N GLN A 211 18.44 -19.95 -73.90
CA GLN A 211 18.76 -19.20 -75.11
C GLN A 211 20.27 -18.97 -75.21
N PHE A 212 20.76 -18.85 -76.44
CA PHE A 212 22.18 -18.69 -76.73
C PHE A 212 22.41 -17.49 -77.65
N THR A 213 23.47 -16.72 -77.37
CA THR A 213 23.94 -15.64 -78.22
C THR A 213 25.47 -15.60 -78.20
N ALA A 214 26.08 -15.28 -79.33
CA ALA A 214 27.52 -15.09 -79.45
C ALA A 214 27.83 -13.60 -79.60
N LEU A 215 28.96 -13.17 -79.03
CA LEU A 215 29.52 -11.83 -79.19
C LEU A 215 30.96 -11.95 -79.69
N SER A 216 31.26 -11.21 -80.76
CA SER A 216 32.59 -11.15 -81.37
C SER A 216 33.65 -10.60 -80.41
N HIS A 217 34.93 -10.82 -80.74
CA HIS A 217 36.04 -10.40 -79.88
C HIS A 217 36.14 -8.88 -79.72
N LYS A 218 35.96 -8.37 -78.49
CA LYS A 218 35.88 -6.91 -78.19
C LYS A 218 37.09 -6.11 -78.69
N MET A 219 38.31 -6.60 -78.47
CA MET A 219 39.54 -5.87 -78.83
C MET A 219 39.95 -6.03 -80.31
N LEU A 220 39.72 -7.19 -80.91
CA LEU A 220 40.19 -7.53 -82.26
C LEU A 220 39.16 -7.15 -83.35
N ALA A 221 37.87 -7.14 -83.00
CA ALA A 221 36.76 -6.79 -83.90
C ALA A 221 35.76 -5.87 -83.16
N PRO A 222 36.14 -4.62 -82.81
CA PRO A 222 35.30 -3.72 -82.03
C PRO A 222 33.99 -3.36 -82.76
N ASP A 223 34.04 -3.12 -84.07
CA ASP A 223 32.86 -2.70 -84.85
C ASP A 223 31.80 -3.80 -84.93
N VAL A 224 32.24 -5.05 -85.15
CA VAL A 224 31.34 -6.23 -85.18
C VAL A 224 30.78 -6.49 -83.79
N PHE A 225 31.62 -6.40 -82.75
CA PHE A 225 31.16 -6.54 -81.37
C PHE A 225 30.09 -5.50 -81.00
N GLU A 226 30.20 -4.25 -81.47
CA GLU A 226 29.16 -3.25 -81.23
C GLU A 226 27.86 -3.55 -81.99
N GLN A 227 27.94 -4.08 -83.20
CA GLN A 227 26.77 -4.56 -83.93
C GLN A 227 26.08 -5.73 -83.21
N ASP A 228 26.85 -6.71 -82.73
CA ASP A 228 26.33 -7.86 -81.98
C ASP A 228 25.62 -7.41 -80.68
N ILE A 229 26.17 -6.38 -80.00
CA ILE A 229 25.54 -5.79 -78.82
C ILE A 229 24.23 -5.09 -79.19
N LEU A 230 24.17 -4.36 -80.30
CA LEU A 230 22.94 -3.72 -80.76
C LEU A 230 21.86 -4.75 -81.12
N GLU A 231 22.25 -5.89 -81.69
CA GLU A 231 21.32 -6.99 -81.93
C GLU A 231 20.81 -7.60 -80.61
N LEU A 232 21.71 -7.81 -79.64
CA LEU A 232 21.32 -8.29 -78.32
C LEU A 232 20.41 -7.30 -77.58
N GLN A 233 20.64 -6.00 -77.71
CA GLN A 233 19.76 -4.95 -77.16
C GLN A 233 18.33 -5.07 -77.69
N LYS A 234 18.14 -5.35 -78.98
CA LYS A 234 16.80 -5.52 -79.57
C LYS A 234 16.01 -6.61 -78.83
N ARG A 235 16.67 -7.71 -78.45
CA ARG A 235 16.03 -8.80 -77.70
C ARG A 235 15.53 -8.40 -76.30
N PHE A 236 16.12 -7.37 -75.68
CA PHE A 236 15.70 -6.88 -74.36
C PHE A 236 14.71 -5.70 -74.43
N PHE A 237 14.79 -4.86 -75.46
CA PHE A 237 14.00 -3.62 -75.54
C PHE A 237 12.84 -3.67 -76.55
N ASN A 238 12.84 -4.59 -77.52
CA ASN A 238 11.82 -4.68 -78.56
C ASN A 238 10.93 -5.92 -78.38
N PRO A 239 9.68 -5.77 -77.89
CA PRO A 239 8.75 -6.89 -77.73
C PRO A 239 8.35 -7.61 -79.03
N SER A 240 8.61 -7.01 -80.19
CA SER A 240 8.29 -7.60 -81.50
C SER A 240 9.40 -8.52 -82.04
N ASP A 241 10.53 -8.61 -81.34
CA ASP A 241 11.64 -9.49 -81.73
C ASP A 241 11.25 -10.98 -81.51
N PRO A 242 11.50 -11.88 -82.46
CA PRO A 242 11.18 -13.31 -82.29
C PRO A 242 11.96 -13.96 -81.12
N ASN A 243 13.11 -13.39 -80.74
CA ASN A 243 13.94 -13.84 -79.63
C ASN A 243 13.83 -12.88 -78.43
N PHE A 244 12.68 -12.23 -78.24
CA PHE A 244 12.45 -11.35 -77.10
C PHE A 244 12.59 -12.10 -75.77
N VAL A 245 13.31 -11.49 -74.83
CA VAL A 245 13.78 -12.15 -73.61
C VAL A 245 12.69 -12.22 -72.53
N PHE A 246 11.86 -11.18 -72.37
CA PHE A 246 10.88 -11.13 -71.27
C PHE A 246 9.55 -11.77 -71.68
N HIS A 247 9.07 -12.76 -70.92
CA HIS A 247 7.78 -13.42 -71.15
C HIS A 247 6.98 -13.48 -69.85
N SER A 248 5.64 -13.48 -69.96
CA SER A 248 4.71 -13.54 -68.82
C SER A 248 4.99 -14.71 -67.86
N LYS A 249 5.57 -15.80 -68.38
CA LYS A 249 5.97 -17.01 -67.64
C LYS A 249 7.17 -16.85 -66.71
N TYR A 250 7.97 -15.79 -66.87
CA TYR A 250 9.16 -15.53 -66.04
C TYR A 250 8.88 -14.59 -64.87
N TYR A 251 7.76 -13.85 -64.90
CA TYR A 251 7.48 -12.80 -63.93
C TYR A 251 7.18 -13.34 -62.55
N LYS A 252 8.00 -12.91 -61.60
CA LYS A 252 7.78 -13.20 -60.18
C LYS A 252 6.74 -12.31 -59.51
N ARG A 253 6.06 -11.42 -60.23
CA ARG A 253 4.91 -10.58 -59.76
C ARG A 253 5.10 -9.87 -58.40
N VAL A 254 6.33 -9.52 -58.03
CA VAL A 254 6.61 -8.76 -56.80
C VAL A 254 6.33 -7.28 -57.07
N PRO A 255 5.41 -6.61 -56.36
CA PRO A 255 5.20 -5.18 -56.56
C PRO A 255 6.40 -4.39 -56.04
N ALA A 256 6.74 -3.30 -56.73
CA ALA A 256 7.97 -2.54 -56.53
C ALA A 256 8.07 -1.91 -55.13
N ASP A 257 6.94 -1.61 -54.49
CA ASP A 257 6.84 -1.10 -53.12
C ASP A 257 7.32 -2.13 -52.06
N GLY A 258 7.11 -3.42 -52.32
CA GLY A 258 7.51 -4.53 -51.45
C GLY A 258 8.84 -5.19 -51.84
N PHE A 259 9.47 -4.76 -52.95
CA PHE A 259 10.66 -5.42 -53.50
C PHE A 259 11.84 -5.41 -52.51
N SER A 260 12.11 -4.29 -51.84
CA SER A 260 13.21 -4.18 -50.86
C SER A 260 13.06 -5.17 -49.70
N VAL A 261 11.85 -5.31 -49.17
CA VAL A 261 11.53 -6.22 -48.06
C VAL A 261 11.63 -7.67 -48.51
N TYR A 262 11.12 -7.97 -49.70
CA TYR A 262 11.24 -9.30 -50.31
C TYR A 262 12.69 -9.74 -50.48
N VAL A 263 13.52 -8.87 -51.07
CA VAL A 263 14.95 -9.10 -51.28
C VAL A 263 15.68 -9.32 -49.96
N LYS A 264 15.38 -8.50 -48.94
CA LYS A 264 15.96 -8.64 -47.60
C LYS A 264 15.59 -9.97 -46.94
N GLY A 265 14.30 -10.34 -47.00
CA GLY A 265 13.82 -11.61 -46.44
C GLY A 265 14.48 -12.83 -47.08
N ILE A 266 14.63 -12.85 -48.41
CA ILE A 266 15.36 -13.91 -49.11
C ILE A 266 16.82 -13.97 -48.68
N TRP A 267 17.49 -12.82 -48.62
CA TRP A 267 18.90 -12.78 -48.25
C TRP A 267 19.14 -13.31 -46.83
N GLU A 268 18.28 -12.94 -45.87
CA GLU A 268 18.34 -13.44 -44.49
C GLU A 268 18.11 -14.96 -44.41
N GLN A 269 17.18 -15.48 -45.20
CA GLN A 269 16.93 -16.93 -45.28
C GLN A 269 18.13 -17.69 -45.89
N ILE A 270 18.73 -17.15 -46.95
CA ILE A 270 19.94 -17.72 -47.58
C ILE A 270 21.14 -17.68 -46.64
N ILE A 271 21.32 -16.61 -45.85
CA ILE A 271 22.42 -16.52 -44.88
C ILE A 271 22.25 -17.55 -43.76
N THR A 272 21.03 -17.73 -43.27
CA THR A 272 20.75 -18.57 -42.09
C THR A 272 20.75 -20.07 -42.37
N ASN A 273 20.90 -20.50 -43.63
CA ASN A 273 21.01 -21.92 -44.05
C ASN A 273 19.90 -22.82 -43.45
N LYS A 274 18.70 -22.28 -43.19
CA LYS A 274 17.53 -23.10 -42.86
C LYS A 274 16.98 -23.65 -44.18
N ASP A 275 16.43 -24.87 -44.16
CA ASP A 275 15.71 -25.46 -45.31
C ASP A 275 14.92 -24.34 -45.99
N LEU A 276 15.29 -24.04 -47.25
CA LEU A 276 14.86 -22.84 -47.97
C LEU A 276 13.39 -22.98 -48.39
N ASP A 277 12.47 -23.13 -47.43
CA ASP A 277 11.05 -22.95 -47.65
C ASP A 277 10.80 -21.44 -47.71
N LEU A 278 10.98 -20.84 -48.89
CA LEU A 278 10.61 -19.45 -49.12
C LEU A 278 9.09 -19.31 -48.90
N PRO A 279 8.62 -18.49 -47.93
CA PRO A 279 7.20 -18.18 -47.83
C PRO A 279 6.75 -17.51 -49.12
N THR A 280 5.53 -17.80 -49.57
CA THR A 280 5.01 -17.18 -50.79
C THR A 280 5.07 -15.65 -50.68
N GLN A 281 5.45 -14.98 -51.76
CA GLN A 281 5.67 -13.52 -51.77
C GLN A 281 4.48 -12.73 -51.22
N GLN A 282 3.27 -13.21 -51.52
CA GLN A 282 2.02 -12.62 -51.04
C GLN A 282 1.90 -12.70 -49.52
N GLN A 283 2.41 -13.78 -48.90
CA GLN A 283 2.40 -13.95 -47.45
C GLN A 283 3.40 -12.99 -46.77
N LEU A 284 4.61 -12.86 -47.31
CA LEU A 284 5.62 -11.94 -46.76
C LEU A 284 5.17 -10.48 -46.86
N LEU A 285 4.63 -10.08 -48.02
CA LEU A 285 4.10 -8.73 -48.22
C LEU A 285 2.91 -8.45 -47.30
N ALA A 286 1.98 -9.39 -47.19
CA ALA A 286 0.83 -9.30 -46.29
C ALA A 286 1.28 -9.13 -44.84
N GLN A 287 2.30 -9.87 -44.41
CA GLN A 287 2.83 -9.77 -43.05
C GLN A 287 3.38 -8.39 -42.75
N TYR A 288 4.25 -7.87 -43.64
CA TYR A 288 4.85 -6.54 -43.48
C TYR A 288 3.80 -5.43 -43.48
N ARG A 289 2.88 -5.45 -44.46
CA ARG A 289 1.82 -4.44 -44.56
C ARG A 289 0.87 -4.48 -43.37
N CYS A 290 0.48 -5.67 -42.90
CA CYS A 290 -0.35 -5.79 -41.69
C CYS A 290 0.40 -5.30 -40.45
N ASP A 291 1.71 -5.51 -40.35
CA ASP A 291 2.51 -4.99 -39.24
C ASP A 291 2.58 -3.46 -39.25
N GLU A 292 2.86 -2.85 -40.40
CA GLU A 292 2.86 -1.39 -40.59
C GLU A 292 1.50 -0.76 -40.24
N ILE A 293 0.40 -1.35 -40.73
CA ILE A 293 -0.95 -0.89 -40.41
C ILE A 293 -1.20 -1.01 -38.89
N SER A 294 -0.74 -2.09 -38.25
CA SER A 294 -0.91 -2.28 -36.80
C SER A 294 -0.20 -1.19 -35.98
N GLU A 295 0.99 -0.77 -36.40
CA GLU A 295 1.76 0.30 -35.73
C GLU A 295 1.06 1.65 -35.88
N VAL A 296 0.63 2.00 -37.10
CA VAL A 296 -0.13 3.24 -37.36
C VAL A 296 -1.42 3.31 -36.55
N VAL A 297 -2.14 2.17 -36.42
CA VAL A 297 -3.36 2.09 -35.61
C VAL A 297 -3.06 2.38 -34.13
N LEU A 298 -1.98 1.80 -33.59
CA LEU A 298 -1.59 2.02 -32.19
C LEU A 298 -1.18 3.48 -31.94
N GLU A 299 -0.44 4.11 -32.85
CA GLU A 299 -0.08 5.53 -32.76
C GLU A 299 -1.32 6.45 -32.78
N THR A 300 -2.33 6.10 -33.58
CA THR A 300 -3.59 6.85 -33.67
C THR A 300 -4.39 6.79 -32.37
N ILE A 301 -4.30 5.68 -31.64
CA ILE A 301 -5.06 5.43 -30.41
C ILE A 301 -4.38 5.97 -29.16
N GLU A 302 -3.04 6.02 -29.14
CA GLU A 302 -2.25 6.49 -28.01
C GLU A 302 -2.71 7.83 -27.40
N PRO A 303 -3.09 8.88 -28.17
CA PRO A 303 -3.62 10.11 -27.56
C PRO A 303 -4.94 9.93 -26.82
N MET A 304 -5.84 9.06 -27.30
CA MET A 304 -7.11 8.76 -26.61
C MET A 304 -6.85 8.02 -25.30
N VAL A 305 -5.92 7.05 -25.32
CA VAL A 305 -5.52 6.30 -24.12
C VAL A 305 -4.85 7.23 -23.08
N LYS A 306 -3.95 8.12 -23.52
CA LYS A 306 -3.32 9.12 -22.63
C LYS A 306 -4.32 10.12 -22.06
N SER A 307 -5.36 10.48 -22.81
CA SER A 307 -6.45 11.30 -22.30
C SER A 307 -7.18 10.60 -21.15
N LEU A 308 -7.48 9.30 -21.31
CA LEU A 308 -8.10 8.49 -20.27
C LEU A 308 -7.22 8.39 -19.01
N GLU A 309 -5.92 8.16 -19.17
CA GLU A 309 -4.96 8.14 -18.04
C GLU A 309 -4.97 9.46 -17.24
N LYS A 310 -5.05 10.59 -17.93
CA LYS A 310 -5.13 11.90 -17.27
C LYS A 310 -6.43 12.06 -16.50
N SER A 311 -7.57 11.67 -17.06
CA SER A 311 -8.86 11.72 -16.34
C SER A 311 -8.89 10.80 -15.12
N MET A 312 -8.25 9.62 -15.20
CA MET A 312 -8.14 8.69 -14.06
C MET A 312 -7.38 9.30 -12.87
N ASN A 313 -6.33 10.07 -13.15
CA ASN A 313 -5.55 10.74 -12.11
C ASN A 313 -6.31 11.88 -11.42
N LEU A 314 -7.28 12.49 -12.10
CA LEU A 314 -8.07 13.61 -11.58
C LEU A 314 -9.28 13.13 -10.76
N GLU A 315 -10.07 12.19 -11.29
CA GLU A 315 -11.36 11.78 -10.70
C GLU A 315 -11.26 10.59 -9.73
N LYS A 316 -10.06 10.02 -9.52
CA LYS A 316 -9.76 8.83 -8.70
C LYS A 316 -10.45 7.53 -9.15
N PHE A 317 -11.64 7.57 -9.74
CA PHE A 317 -12.33 6.40 -10.31
C PHE A 317 -13.29 6.82 -11.43
N LEU A 318 -13.22 6.16 -12.59
CA LEU A 318 -14.08 6.43 -13.75
C LEU A 318 -15.08 5.29 -13.96
N ASP A 319 -16.37 5.56 -13.71
CA ASP A 319 -17.42 4.53 -13.79
C ASP A 319 -17.64 3.98 -15.22
N ASN A 320 -17.23 4.70 -16.27
CA ASN A 320 -17.48 4.34 -17.68
C ASN A 320 -16.20 3.85 -18.43
N LEU A 321 -15.20 3.36 -17.70
CA LEU A 321 -13.92 2.94 -18.31
C LEU A 321 -14.11 1.81 -19.34
N ASP A 322 -15.00 0.85 -19.06
CA ASP A 322 -15.33 -0.26 -19.95
C ASP A 322 -15.91 0.20 -21.29
N GLU A 323 -16.83 1.16 -21.27
CA GLU A 323 -17.43 1.73 -22.48
C GLU A 323 -16.38 2.43 -23.33
N GLU A 324 -15.51 3.23 -22.71
CA GLU A 324 -14.43 3.95 -23.41
C GLU A 324 -13.38 2.99 -23.97
N MET A 325 -13.01 1.95 -23.22
CA MET A 325 -12.11 0.89 -23.70
C MET A 325 -12.73 0.13 -24.88
N ARG A 326 -14.04 -0.19 -24.82
CA ARG A 326 -14.75 -0.86 -25.91
C ARG A 326 -14.80 0.03 -27.16
N LYS A 327 -15.06 1.33 -27.02
CA LYS A 327 -15.02 2.30 -28.13
C LYS A 327 -13.64 2.35 -28.79
N ILE A 328 -12.58 2.44 -27.99
CA ILE A 328 -11.20 2.43 -28.50
C ILE A 328 -10.89 1.14 -29.25
N LYS A 329 -11.29 -0.02 -28.71
CA LYS A 329 -11.08 -1.32 -29.34
C LYS A 329 -11.81 -1.43 -30.68
N VAL A 330 -13.08 -1.03 -30.75
CA VAL A 330 -13.87 -1.08 -31.99
C VAL A 330 -13.25 -0.15 -33.04
N PHE A 331 -12.90 1.08 -32.64
CA PHE A 331 -12.25 2.05 -33.54
C PHE A 331 -10.92 1.53 -34.10
N ALA A 332 -10.10 0.88 -33.25
CA ALA A 332 -8.85 0.26 -33.67
C ALA A 332 -9.05 -0.80 -34.74
N LEU A 333 -10.02 -1.69 -34.50
CA LEU A 333 -10.33 -2.81 -35.38
C LEU A 333 -10.94 -2.32 -36.69
N GLU A 334 -11.79 -1.30 -36.68
CA GLU A 334 -12.34 -0.72 -37.91
C GLU A 334 -11.25 -0.16 -38.84
N ILE A 335 -10.25 0.55 -38.30
CA ILE A 335 -9.14 1.08 -39.10
C ILE A 335 -8.28 -0.07 -39.64
N PHE A 336 -7.99 -1.06 -38.80
CA PHE A 336 -7.18 -2.22 -39.18
C PHE A 336 -7.90 -3.06 -40.25
N ASP A 337 -9.17 -3.41 -40.04
CA ASP A 337 -9.95 -4.28 -40.91
C ASP A 337 -10.20 -3.60 -42.28
N LYS A 338 -10.37 -2.26 -42.31
CA LYS A 338 -10.52 -1.48 -43.57
C LYS A 338 -9.30 -1.57 -44.49
N LYS A 339 -8.09 -1.60 -43.93
CA LYS A 339 -6.83 -1.65 -44.71
C LYS A 339 -6.28 -3.07 -44.85
N GLY A 340 -6.46 -3.91 -43.83
CA GLY A 340 -5.87 -5.24 -43.71
C GLY A 340 -6.61 -6.36 -44.44
N SER A 341 -7.93 -6.21 -44.64
CA SER A 341 -8.78 -7.25 -45.25
C SER A 341 -8.47 -7.56 -46.72
N GLN A 342 -7.66 -6.74 -47.38
CA GLN A 342 -7.25 -6.91 -48.77
C GLN A 342 -6.10 -7.91 -48.94
N TYR A 343 -5.41 -8.23 -47.85
CA TYR A 343 -4.26 -9.12 -47.85
C TYR A 343 -4.65 -10.57 -47.52
N TYR A 344 -3.68 -11.47 -47.62
CA TYR A 344 -3.88 -12.90 -47.41
C TYR A 344 -4.56 -13.21 -46.06
N ASN A 345 -5.72 -13.90 -46.12
CA ASN A 345 -6.66 -14.04 -45.00
C ASN A 345 -6.05 -14.62 -43.72
N GLU A 346 -5.22 -15.66 -43.82
CA GLU A 346 -4.67 -16.30 -42.62
C GLU A 346 -3.72 -15.36 -41.85
N ILE A 347 -2.97 -14.54 -42.58
CA ILE A 347 -2.01 -13.59 -41.99
C ILE A 347 -2.76 -12.40 -41.42
N TYR A 348 -3.74 -11.88 -42.14
CA TYR A 348 -4.62 -10.84 -41.64
C TYR A 348 -5.29 -11.25 -40.32
N LEU A 349 -5.89 -12.44 -40.26
CA LEU A 349 -6.55 -12.93 -39.04
C LEU A 349 -5.57 -13.10 -37.88
N ARG A 350 -4.38 -13.64 -38.15
CA ARG A 350 -3.32 -13.78 -37.15
C ARG A 350 -2.87 -12.42 -36.63
N LYS A 351 -2.56 -11.47 -37.50
CA LYS A 351 -2.12 -10.12 -37.13
C LYS A 351 -3.21 -9.31 -36.43
N ARG A 352 -4.47 -9.52 -36.81
CA ARG A 352 -5.63 -8.97 -36.09
C ARG A 352 -5.69 -9.47 -34.65
N SER A 353 -5.43 -10.76 -34.42
CA SER A 353 -5.35 -11.32 -33.06
C SER A 353 -4.16 -10.75 -32.26
N ASP A 354 -3.02 -10.55 -32.91
CA ASP A 354 -1.84 -9.92 -32.29
C ASP A 354 -2.13 -8.47 -31.88
N LEU A 355 -2.84 -7.71 -32.73
CA LEU A 355 -3.27 -6.35 -32.41
C LEU A 355 -4.24 -6.32 -31.22
N ILE A 356 -5.19 -7.24 -31.15
CA ILE A 356 -6.11 -7.36 -30.01
C ILE A 356 -5.32 -7.63 -28.72
N ASN A 357 -4.32 -8.52 -28.75
CA ASN A 357 -3.46 -8.80 -27.60
C ASN A 357 -2.63 -7.59 -27.17
N LYS A 358 -2.10 -6.80 -28.12
CA LYS A 358 -1.41 -5.53 -27.82
C LYS A 358 -2.36 -4.52 -27.17
N LEU A 359 -3.58 -4.36 -27.69
CA LEU A 359 -4.60 -3.48 -27.12
C LEU A 359 -5.02 -3.92 -25.71
N HIS A 360 -5.29 -5.21 -25.51
CA HIS A 360 -5.59 -5.76 -24.19
C HIS A 360 -4.45 -5.50 -23.21
N SER A 361 -3.18 -5.68 -23.63
CA SER A 361 -2.02 -5.40 -22.76
C SER A 361 -1.97 -3.94 -22.33
N ARG A 362 -2.26 -3.00 -23.24
CA ARG A 362 -2.31 -1.56 -22.94
C ARG A 362 -3.49 -1.21 -22.01
N MET A 363 -4.66 -1.78 -22.26
CA MET A 363 -5.87 -1.56 -21.47
C MET A 363 -5.76 -2.19 -20.06
N TYR A 364 -5.03 -3.30 -19.92
CA TYR A 364 -4.78 -3.95 -18.63
C TYR A 364 -4.05 -3.04 -17.65
N ILE A 365 -3.13 -2.20 -18.14
CA ILE A 365 -2.42 -1.21 -17.31
C ILE A 365 -3.42 -0.20 -16.71
N LEU A 366 -4.38 0.26 -17.50
CA LEU A 366 -5.44 1.15 -17.03
C LEU A 366 -6.33 0.43 -16.00
N TYR A 367 -6.76 -0.80 -16.31
CA TYR A 367 -7.55 -1.63 -15.38
C TYR A 367 -6.86 -1.77 -14.02
N MET A 368 -5.57 -2.14 -13.98
CA MET A 368 -4.82 -2.28 -12.72
C MET A 368 -4.71 -0.96 -11.95
N THR A 369 -4.56 0.16 -12.66
CA THR A 369 -4.54 1.49 -12.05
C THR A 369 -5.88 1.82 -11.39
N GLN A 370 -6.99 1.49 -12.05
CA GLN A 370 -8.33 1.71 -11.53
C GLN A 370 -8.66 0.81 -10.33
N ILE A 371 -8.32 -0.48 -10.40
CA ILE A 371 -8.51 -1.41 -9.28
C ILE A 371 -7.67 -0.97 -8.07
N GLY A 372 -6.43 -0.51 -8.29
CA GLY A 372 -5.60 0.05 -7.23
C GLY A 372 -6.19 1.31 -6.58
N ALA A 373 -6.87 2.16 -7.36
CA ALA A 373 -7.58 3.33 -6.83
C ALA A 373 -8.84 2.93 -6.06
N LEU A 374 -9.63 1.99 -6.59
CA LEU A 374 -10.81 1.42 -5.93
C LEU A 374 -10.45 0.77 -4.59
N PHE A 375 -9.33 0.06 -4.53
CA PHE A 375 -8.80 -0.54 -3.31
C PHE A 375 -8.54 0.51 -2.23
N LYS A 376 -7.88 1.63 -2.59
CA LYS A 376 -7.61 2.75 -1.66
C LYS A 376 -8.90 3.43 -1.20
N LEU A 377 -9.87 3.62 -2.10
CA LEU A 377 -11.18 4.19 -1.78
C LEU A 377 -11.96 3.30 -0.80
N SER A 378 -11.97 1.98 -1.05
CA SER A 378 -12.64 0.98 -0.20
C SER A 378 -12.07 0.97 1.21
N ILE A 379 -10.74 1.04 1.36
CA ILE A 379 -10.08 1.15 2.66
C ILE A 379 -10.44 2.46 3.39
N ALA A 380 -10.50 3.58 2.66
CA ALA A 380 -10.88 4.86 3.24
C ALA A 380 -12.34 4.87 3.71
N GLN A 381 -13.26 4.32 2.89
CA GLN A 381 -14.66 4.12 3.25
C GLN A 381 -14.79 3.21 4.48
N PHE A 382 -14.06 2.09 4.54
CA PHE A 382 -14.05 1.21 5.72
C PHE A 382 -13.68 1.97 7.00
N LYS A 383 -12.59 2.73 6.96
CA LYS A 383 -12.14 3.53 8.11
C LYS A 383 -13.20 4.55 8.55
N ASN A 384 -13.91 5.16 7.60
CA ASN A 384 -14.96 6.15 7.90
C ASN A 384 -16.22 5.49 8.47
N ILE A 385 -16.65 4.35 7.91
CA ILE A 385 -17.78 3.56 8.43
C ILE A 385 -17.48 3.08 9.85
N MET A 386 -16.27 2.55 10.10
CA MET A 386 -15.85 2.13 11.43
C MET A 386 -15.84 3.28 12.42
N LYS A 387 -15.25 4.44 12.08
CA LYS A 387 -15.22 5.62 12.96
C LYS A 387 -16.63 6.12 13.30
N SER A 388 -17.47 6.34 12.29
CA SER A 388 -18.84 6.83 12.49
C SER A 388 -19.73 5.82 13.23
N GLY A 389 -19.47 4.52 13.04
CA GLY A 389 -20.11 3.45 13.79
C GLY A 389 -19.75 3.44 15.28
N LEU A 390 -18.47 3.71 15.59
CA LEU A 390 -17.97 3.78 16.97
C LEU A 390 -18.42 5.06 17.71
N GLU A 391 -18.61 6.16 17.00
CA GLU A 391 -19.11 7.42 17.58
C GLU A 391 -20.59 7.34 17.99
N LYS A 392 -21.39 6.52 17.29
CA LYS A 392 -22.79 6.25 17.64
C LYS A 392 -22.84 5.22 18.78
N GLN A 393 -22.54 5.66 19.99
CA GLN A 393 -22.61 4.83 21.20
C GLN A 393 -24.06 4.39 21.50
N TYR A 394 -24.46 3.23 21.00
CA TYR A 394 -25.64 2.54 21.50
C TYR A 394 -25.29 1.71 22.73
N LYS A 395 -26.22 1.66 23.70
CA LYS A 395 -26.08 0.85 24.92
C LYS A 395 -25.95 -0.66 24.65
N ASP A 396 -26.28 -1.10 23.42
CA ASP A 396 -26.18 -2.49 22.93
C ASP A 396 -25.24 -2.61 21.72
N PHE A 397 -24.08 -1.96 21.77
CA PHE A 397 -23.10 -2.01 20.69
C PHE A 397 -22.39 -3.37 20.62
N ASN A 398 -22.65 -4.12 19.55
CA ASN A 398 -21.89 -5.32 19.21
C ASN A 398 -20.89 -5.00 18.09
N PHE A 399 -19.60 -4.92 18.44
CA PHE A 399 -18.53 -4.63 17.49
C PHE A 399 -18.49 -5.65 16.34
N LYS A 400 -18.83 -6.91 16.62
CA LYS A 400 -18.86 -7.99 15.62
C LYS A 400 -19.89 -7.72 14.52
N ASP A 401 -21.11 -7.36 14.89
CA ASP A 401 -22.18 -7.13 13.91
C ASP A 401 -21.87 -5.89 13.05
N LEU A 402 -21.25 -4.87 13.64
CA LEU A 402 -20.78 -3.70 12.90
C LEU A 402 -19.65 -4.05 11.92
N LEU A 403 -18.71 -4.91 12.35
CA LEU A 403 -17.62 -5.40 11.51
C LEU A 403 -18.15 -6.21 10.32
N ASP A 404 -19.04 -7.16 10.57
CA ASP A 404 -19.57 -8.06 9.53
C ASP A 404 -20.41 -7.28 8.51
N ASN A 405 -21.24 -6.34 8.97
CA ASN A 405 -22.02 -5.47 8.10
C ASN A 405 -21.14 -4.54 7.26
N SER A 406 -20.16 -3.88 7.88
CA SER A 406 -19.24 -2.98 7.16
C SER A 406 -18.37 -3.73 6.15
N ARG A 407 -17.97 -4.97 6.48
CA ARG A 407 -17.26 -5.86 5.54
C ARG A 407 -18.12 -6.21 4.33
N SER A 408 -19.37 -6.64 4.54
CA SER A 408 -20.27 -7.00 3.44
C SER A 408 -20.50 -5.82 2.49
N ILE A 409 -20.82 -4.64 3.04
CA ILE A 409 -21.09 -3.43 2.24
C ILE A 409 -19.92 -3.11 1.31
N ILE A 410 -18.69 -3.19 1.83
CA ILE A 410 -17.50 -2.83 1.06
C ILE A 410 -17.12 -3.93 0.07
N GLU A 411 -17.28 -5.20 0.43
CA GLU A 411 -17.07 -6.30 -0.51
C GLU A 411 -18.05 -6.24 -1.68
N ASP A 412 -19.33 -5.89 -1.42
CA ASP A 412 -20.35 -5.75 -2.45
C ASP A 412 -20.12 -4.52 -3.34
N GLU A 413 -19.77 -3.37 -2.75
CA GLU A 413 -19.41 -2.15 -3.51
C GLU A 413 -18.17 -2.38 -4.37
N PHE A 414 -17.15 -3.06 -3.83
CA PHE A 414 -15.93 -3.41 -4.57
C PHE A 414 -16.25 -4.35 -5.74
N ARG A 415 -17.06 -5.39 -5.53
CA ARG A 415 -17.47 -6.32 -6.60
C ARG A 415 -18.27 -5.61 -7.70
N SER A 416 -19.22 -4.77 -7.33
CA SER A 416 -20.05 -4.05 -8.29
C SER A 416 -19.24 -3.07 -9.14
N ARG A 417 -18.23 -2.39 -8.56
CA ARG A 417 -17.38 -1.46 -9.30
C ARG A 417 -16.27 -2.16 -10.09
N ALA A 418 -15.66 -3.21 -9.53
CA ALA A 418 -14.60 -3.96 -10.21
C ALA A 418 -15.11 -4.70 -11.45
N SER A 419 -16.33 -5.27 -11.38
CA SER A 419 -16.95 -5.95 -12.54
C SER A 419 -17.22 -5.00 -13.71
N LYS A 420 -17.56 -3.73 -13.43
CA LYS A 420 -17.72 -2.69 -14.47
C LYS A 420 -16.40 -2.25 -15.11
N CYS A 421 -15.25 -2.66 -14.58
CA CYS A 421 -13.95 -2.37 -15.20
C CYS A 421 -13.46 -3.53 -16.09
N CYS A 422 -14.14 -4.68 -16.09
CA CYS A 422 -13.76 -5.85 -16.87
C CYS A 422 -14.31 -5.74 -18.30
N ILE A 423 -13.49 -6.12 -19.29
CA ILE A 423 -13.88 -6.16 -20.71
C ILE A 423 -14.30 -7.60 -21.07
N ASP A 424 -15.37 -7.74 -21.86
CA ASP A 424 -15.83 -9.03 -22.38
C ASP A 424 -14.78 -9.70 -23.28
N GLY A 425 -14.43 -10.96 -22.97
CA GLY A 425 -13.49 -11.76 -23.75
C GLY A 425 -12.02 -11.71 -23.28
N THR A 426 -11.76 -11.24 -22.05
CA THR A 426 -10.45 -11.34 -21.40
C THR A 426 -10.50 -12.17 -20.12
N ASP A 427 -9.39 -12.77 -19.73
CA ASP A 427 -9.26 -13.56 -18.48
C ASP A 427 -9.07 -12.67 -17.22
N TRP A 428 -9.46 -11.39 -17.29
CA TRP A 428 -9.22 -10.44 -16.21
C TRP A 428 -10.13 -10.76 -15.03
N SER A 429 -9.52 -11.05 -13.89
CA SER A 429 -10.23 -11.31 -12.63
C SER A 429 -9.69 -10.42 -11.52
N PHE A 430 -10.57 -10.05 -10.59
CA PHE A 430 -10.24 -9.24 -9.41
C PHE A 430 -10.22 -10.09 -8.12
N ASN A 431 -10.22 -11.42 -8.23
CA ASN A 431 -10.32 -12.33 -7.09
C ASN A 431 -9.12 -12.18 -6.14
N LYS A 432 -7.91 -12.02 -6.69
CA LYS A 432 -6.68 -11.85 -5.89
C LYS A 432 -6.71 -10.53 -5.14
N GLU A 433 -7.16 -9.46 -5.80
CA GLU A 433 -7.29 -8.12 -5.23
C GLU A 433 -8.36 -8.08 -4.13
N LEU A 434 -9.45 -8.83 -4.30
CA LEU A 434 -10.48 -9.00 -3.28
C LEU A 434 -9.95 -9.77 -2.05
N GLU A 435 -9.16 -10.83 -2.24
CA GLU A 435 -8.49 -11.52 -1.12
C GLU A 435 -7.50 -10.62 -0.38
N LEU A 436 -6.76 -9.78 -1.10
CA LEU A 436 -5.87 -8.78 -0.50
C LEU A 436 -6.67 -7.73 0.28
N LEU A 437 -7.81 -7.28 -0.25
CA LEU A 437 -8.68 -6.32 0.43
C LEU A 437 -9.21 -6.90 1.74
N ARG A 438 -9.66 -8.15 1.73
CA ARG A 438 -10.07 -8.87 2.94
C ARG A 438 -8.97 -8.90 3.99
N LYS A 439 -7.74 -9.25 3.61
CA LYS A 439 -6.60 -9.28 4.53
C LYS A 439 -6.28 -7.90 5.12
N GLU A 440 -6.35 -6.83 4.32
CA GLU A 440 -6.12 -5.47 4.82
C GLU A 440 -7.27 -4.97 5.72
N ILE A 441 -8.52 -5.31 5.39
CA ILE A 441 -9.68 -5.04 6.26
C ILE A 441 -9.49 -5.74 7.61
N ASP A 442 -9.10 -7.02 7.63
CA ASP A 442 -8.86 -7.79 8.86
C ASP A 442 -7.73 -7.16 9.71
N LYS A 443 -6.66 -6.66 9.07
CA LYS A 443 -5.60 -5.91 9.78
C LYS A 443 -6.12 -4.63 10.41
N ILE A 444 -6.85 -3.81 9.65
CA ILE A 444 -7.41 -2.55 10.15
C ILE A 444 -8.40 -2.82 11.29
N ALA A 445 -9.25 -3.85 11.13
CA ALA A 445 -10.17 -4.32 12.16
C ALA A 445 -9.46 -4.66 13.48
N SER A 446 -8.33 -5.38 13.41
CA SER A 446 -7.54 -5.75 14.60
C SER A 446 -6.97 -4.52 15.35
N VAL A 447 -6.65 -3.44 14.63
CA VAL A 447 -6.17 -2.19 15.23
C VAL A 447 -7.31 -1.48 15.94
N PHE A 448 -8.46 -1.30 15.29
CA PHE A 448 -9.65 -0.71 15.92
C PHE A 448 -10.11 -1.52 17.13
N GLN A 449 -10.07 -2.85 17.05
CA GLN A 449 -10.42 -3.74 18.16
C GLN A 449 -9.52 -3.49 19.39
N LYS A 450 -8.19 -3.40 19.20
CA LYS A 450 -7.24 -3.11 20.30
C LYS A 450 -7.45 -1.72 20.90
N GLU A 451 -7.68 -0.71 20.07
CA GLU A 451 -7.98 0.64 20.54
C GLU A 451 -9.24 0.68 21.41
N GLU A 452 -10.33 0.04 20.96
CA GLU A 452 -11.58 -0.02 21.72
C GLU A 452 -11.46 -0.83 23.01
N ILE A 453 -10.73 -1.96 23.00
CA ILE A 453 -10.44 -2.72 24.24
C ILE A 453 -9.66 -1.85 25.23
N SER A 454 -8.67 -1.08 24.77
CA SER A 454 -7.91 -0.19 25.65
C SER A 454 -8.79 0.92 26.26
N LYS A 455 -9.72 1.50 25.47
CA LYS A 455 -10.70 2.47 25.97
C LYS A 455 -11.64 1.84 26.99
N LEU A 456 -12.12 0.62 26.74
CA LEU A 456 -12.95 -0.12 27.68
C LEU A 456 -12.20 -0.39 28.99
N ILE A 457 -10.93 -0.80 28.94
CA ILE A 457 -10.10 -0.99 30.13
C ILE A 457 -9.98 0.32 30.90
N THR A 458 -9.58 1.41 30.26
CA THR A 458 -9.40 2.71 30.95
C THR A 458 -10.70 3.27 31.53
N ASN A 459 -11.85 3.09 30.87
CA ASN A 459 -13.15 3.49 31.40
C ASN A 459 -13.56 2.62 32.58
N THR A 460 -13.40 1.29 32.47
CA THR A 460 -13.69 0.36 33.58
C THR A 460 -12.77 0.63 34.79
N GLU A 461 -11.51 0.97 34.55
CA GLU A 461 -10.57 1.40 35.60
C GLU A 461 -11.03 2.69 36.29
N LYS A 462 -11.54 3.69 35.54
CA LYS A 462 -12.07 4.92 36.15
C LYS A 462 -13.30 4.63 37.00
N ASP A 463 -14.25 3.85 36.48
CA ASP A 463 -15.47 3.47 37.21
C ASP A 463 -15.14 2.69 38.48
N PHE A 464 -14.18 1.76 38.40
CA PHE A 464 -13.67 1.01 39.55
C PHE A 464 -13.08 1.93 40.63
N LYS A 465 -12.27 2.91 40.23
CA LYS A 465 -11.67 3.88 41.16
C LYS A 465 -12.73 4.69 41.89
N VAL A 466 -13.77 5.13 41.18
CA VAL A 466 -14.90 5.89 41.78
C VAL A 466 -15.68 5.01 42.77
N GLN A 467 -15.98 3.76 42.41
CA GLN A 467 -16.75 2.87 43.28
C GLN A 467 -16.02 2.44 44.56
N LEU A 468 -14.68 2.38 44.55
CA LEU A 468 -13.89 1.98 45.72
C LEU A 468 -13.44 3.12 46.62
N ASP A 469 -13.47 4.37 46.15
CA ASP A 469 -12.91 5.50 46.90
C ASP A 469 -13.66 5.77 48.22
N GLU A 470 -14.99 5.86 48.14
CA GLU A 470 -15.84 6.16 49.30
C GLU A 470 -15.90 5.00 50.31
N PRO A 471 -16.09 3.73 49.91
CA PRO A 471 -16.12 2.61 50.86
C PRO A 471 -14.80 2.44 51.63
N ILE A 472 -13.66 2.58 50.97
CA ILE A 472 -12.35 2.41 51.63
C ILE A 472 -12.10 3.54 52.62
N SER A 473 -12.35 4.79 52.24
CA SER A 473 -12.16 5.94 53.14
C SER A 473 -13.08 5.89 54.36
N LEU A 474 -14.30 5.34 54.23
CA LEU A 474 -15.20 5.10 55.37
C LEU A 474 -14.66 4.03 56.33
N ILE A 475 -14.17 2.90 55.81
CA ILE A 475 -13.62 1.82 56.64
C ILE A 475 -12.35 2.28 57.39
N LEU A 476 -11.49 3.06 56.72
CA LEU A 476 -10.23 3.53 57.30
C LEU A 476 -10.39 4.60 58.39
N LYS A 477 -11.51 5.32 58.45
CA LYS A 477 -11.77 6.32 59.49
C LYS A 477 -12.23 5.73 60.83
N ASN A 478 -12.79 4.51 60.82
CA ASN A 478 -13.36 3.87 62.00
C ASN A 478 -12.44 2.76 62.51
N PRO A 479 -11.70 2.97 63.62
CA PRO A 479 -10.75 1.97 64.11
C PRO A 479 -11.48 0.75 64.69
N CYS A 480 -11.31 -0.40 64.04
CA CYS A 480 -11.82 -1.71 64.47
C CYS A 480 -10.73 -2.78 64.28
N ASP A 481 -10.84 -3.93 64.96
CA ASP A 481 -9.88 -5.02 64.79
C ASP A 481 -9.97 -5.70 63.40
N ASN A 482 -11.00 -5.37 62.61
CA ASN A 482 -11.33 -6.01 61.32
C ASN A 482 -11.02 -5.15 60.10
N ILE A 483 -10.40 -3.96 60.26
CA ILE A 483 -10.24 -2.97 59.18
C ILE A 483 -9.74 -3.61 57.88
N TRP A 484 -8.69 -4.43 57.96
CA TRP A 484 -8.07 -5.03 56.79
C TRP A 484 -8.91 -6.15 56.16
N ASP A 485 -9.61 -6.94 56.97
CA ASP A 485 -10.54 -7.97 56.48
C ASP A 485 -11.66 -7.32 55.64
N ASP A 486 -12.21 -6.21 56.14
CA ASP A 486 -13.30 -5.48 55.50
C ASP A 486 -12.82 -4.74 54.22
N VAL A 487 -11.63 -4.12 54.26
CA VAL A 487 -11.03 -3.49 53.08
C VAL A 487 -10.74 -4.51 51.97
N ILE A 488 -10.16 -5.66 52.31
CA ILE A 488 -9.75 -6.65 51.32
C ILE A 488 -10.96 -7.41 50.78
N SER A 489 -11.92 -7.78 51.63
CA SER A 489 -13.16 -8.41 51.17
C SER A 489 -13.93 -7.48 50.23
N LYS A 490 -14.03 -6.19 50.55
CA LYS A 490 -14.69 -5.22 49.66
C LYS A 490 -13.96 -5.04 48.34
N TYR A 491 -12.63 -5.02 48.36
CA TYR A 491 -11.81 -5.00 47.15
C TYR A 491 -12.02 -6.25 46.29
N ILE A 492 -12.05 -7.44 46.88
CA ILE A 492 -12.22 -8.69 46.13
C ILE A 492 -13.62 -8.76 45.51
N GLU A 493 -14.65 -8.37 46.26
CA GLU A 493 -16.04 -8.34 45.76
C GLU A 493 -16.17 -7.41 44.55
N THR A 494 -15.74 -6.14 44.68
CA THR A 494 -15.83 -5.17 43.58
C THR A 494 -14.99 -5.61 42.39
N THR A 495 -13.77 -6.10 42.62
CA THR A 495 -12.90 -6.58 41.54
C THR A 495 -13.54 -7.74 40.77
N ASN A 496 -14.16 -8.70 41.47
CA ASN A 496 -14.83 -9.83 40.82
C ASN A 496 -16.07 -9.41 40.03
N ASP A 497 -16.86 -8.47 40.54
CA ASP A 497 -18.05 -7.96 39.84
C ASP A 497 -17.66 -7.19 38.57
N PHE A 498 -16.63 -6.34 38.64
CA PHE A 498 -16.10 -5.67 37.46
C PHE A 498 -15.47 -6.64 36.46
N ILE A 499 -14.75 -7.68 36.91
CA ILE A 499 -14.22 -8.71 36.01
C ILE A 499 -15.35 -9.47 35.29
N LYS A 500 -16.46 -9.79 35.98
CA LYS A 500 -17.63 -10.42 35.34
C LYS A 500 -18.22 -9.52 34.25
N VAL A 501 -18.49 -8.25 34.57
CA VAL A 501 -19.02 -7.28 33.60
C VAL A 501 -18.05 -7.05 32.44
N PHE A 502 -16.76 -6.97 32.73
CA PHE A 502 -15.70 -6.81 31.75
C PHE A 502 -15.60 -8.03 30.82
N SER A 503 -15.67 -9.25 31.36
CA SER A 503 -15.65 -10.49 30.57
C SER A 503 -16.87 -10.63 29.65
N GLN A 504 -18.06 -10.23 30.12
CA GLN A 504 -19.27 -10.19 29.29
C GLN A 504 -19.12 -9.19 28.15
N LYS A 505 -18.61 -7.98 28.45
CA LYS A 505 -18.35 -6.97 27.41
C LYS A 505 -17.28 -7.43 26.43
N LEU A 506 -16.20 -8.09 26.86
CA LEU A 506 -15.16 -8.61 25.96
C LEU A 506 -15.65 -9.75 25.06
N SER A 507 -16.65 -10.52 25.49
CA SER A 507 -17.22 -11.61 24.68
C SER A 507 -17.87 -11.11 23.39
N SER A 508 -18.39 -9.87 23.37
CA SER A 508 -18.92 -9.26 22.14
C SER A 508 -17.84 -8.80 21.15
N PHE A 509 -16.56 -8.78 21.56
CA PHE A 509 -15.43 -8.36 20.72
C PHE A 509 -14.64 -9.54 20.11
N ASN A 510 -15.07 -10.80 20.21
CA ASN A 510 -14.36 -11.98 19.66
C ASN A 510 -12.87 -12.06 20.10
N VAL A 511 -12.56 -11.76 21.36
CA VAL A 511 -11.18 -11.84 21.88
C VAL A 511 -10.82 -13.30 22.20
N PHE A 512 -9.61 -13.75 21.85
CA PHE A 512 -9.12 -15.07 22.23
C PHE A 512 -9.09 -15.22 23.77
N GLN A 513 -9.42 -16.41 24.28
CA GLN A 513 -9.45 -16.66 25.73
C GLN A 513 -8.13 -16.31 26.43
N SER A 514 -6.99 -16.53 25.78
CA SER A 514 -5.66 -16.21 26.32
C SER A 514 -5.37 -14.69 26.41
N GLU A 515 -5.91 -13.87 25.51
CA GLU A 515 -5.79 -12.41 25.60
C GLU A 515 -6.75 -11.85 26.66
N ASN A 516 -7.93 -12.47 26.82
CA ASN A 516 -8.86 -12.10 27.89
C ASN A 516 -8.23 -12.35 29.28
N GLU A 517 -7.59 -13.51 29.48
CA GLU A 517 -6.86 -13.81 30.73
C GLU A 517 -5.74 -12.81 31.01
N LYS A 518 -4.96 -12.43 29.98
CA LYS A 518 -3.91 -11.41 30.12
C LYS A 518 -4.48 -10.04 30.51
N ASN A 519 -5.56 -9.60 29.86
CA ASN A 519 -6.20 -8.32 30.14
C ASN A 519 -6.82 -8.31 31.55
N GLN A 520 -7.40 -9.43 31.99
CA GLN A 520 -7.92 -9.57 33.36
C GLN A 520 -6.80 -9.53 34.41
N LEU A 521 -5.66 -10.17 34.13
CA LEU A 521 -4.48 -10.10 34.99
C LEU A 521 -3.91 -8.68 35.05
N GLU A 522 -3.81 -7.99 33.92
CA GLU A 522 -3.37 -6.59 33.88
C GLU A 522 -4.31 -5.67 34.66
N PHE A 523 -5.62 -5.86 34.51
CA PHE A 523 -6.63 -5.14 35.29
C PHE A 523 -6.45 -5.39 36.80
N LYS A 524 -6.30 -6.65 37.22
CA LYS A 524 -6.04 -7.01 38.64
C LYS A 524 -4.77 -6.35 39.20
N TYR A 525 -3.70 -6.26 38.41
CA TYR A 525 -2.49 -5.54 38.82
C TYR A 525 -2.76 -4.04 38.94
N LYS A 526 -3.44 -3.48 37.93
CA LYS A 526 -4.07 -2.14 37.89
C LYS A 526 -4.70 -1.74 39.21
N THR A 527 -5.70 -2.53 39.58
CA THR A 527 -6.56 -2.30 40.75
C THR A 527 -5.82 -2.50 42.06
N LEU A 528 -4.86 -3.43 42.13
CA LEU A 528 -4.05 -3.69 43.32
C LEU A 528 -3.11 -2.53 43.66
N TYR A 529 -2.43 -1.96 42.67
CA TYR A 529 -1.60 -0.77 42.88
C TYR A 529 -2.45 0.44 43.30
N PHE A 530 -3.64 0.61 42.70
CA PHE A 530 -4.58 1.65 43.11
C PHE A 530 -4.99 1.50 44.58
N LEU A 531 -5.35 0.28 45.01
CA LEU A 531 -5.68 0.00 46.42
C LEU A 531 -4.52 0.41 47.34
N LYS A 532 -3.29 0.03 46.98
CA LYS A 532 -2.09 0.37 47.77
C LYS A 532 -1.86 1.88 47.84
N ASP A 533 -1.96 2.58 46.71
CA ASP A 533 -1.77 4.02 46.67
C ASP A 533 -2.87 4.74 47.46
N LYS A 534 -4.11 4.27 47.39
CA LYS A 534 -5.21 4.79 48.20
C LYS A 534 -4.98 4.58 49.69
N ILE A 535 -4.57 3.37 50.11
CA ILE A 535 -4.20 3.09 51.49
C ILE A 535 -3.08 4.05 51.96
N LYS A 536 -2.06 4.30 51.14
CA LYS A 536 -0.98 5.26 51.49
C LYS A 536 -1.42 6.72 51.53
N GLN A 537 -2.37 7.11 50.67
CA GLN A 537 -2.93 8.47 50.64
C GLN A 537 -3.82 8.74 51.85
N GLU A 538 -4.67 7.79 52.22
CA GLU A 538 -5.58 7.92 53.35
C GLU A 538 -4.83 7.77 54.69
N ILE A 539 -3.83 6.87 54.76
CA ILE A 539 -3.07 6.57 55.98
C ILE A 539 -1.78 7.38 56.01
N THR A 540 -1.93 8.68 56.25
CA THR A 540 -0.82 9.61 56.52
C THR A 540 -0.55 9.75 58.03
N GLU A 541 0.63 10.23 58.41
CA GLU A 541 0.95 10.48 59.83
C GLU A 541 -0.07 11.40 60.49
N ASP A 542 -0.54 12.43 59.78
CA ASP A 542 -1.51 13.39 60.29
C ASP A 542 -2.92 12.79 60.40
N SER A 543 -3.35 11.96 59.44
CA SER A 543 -4.65 11.27 59.52
C SER A 543 -4.74 10.33 60.72
N ILE A 544 -3.71 9.52 60.97
CA ILE A 544 -3.67 8.60 62.11
C ILE A 544 -3.60 9.42 63.39
N PHE A 545 -2.82 10.50 63.40
CA PHE A 545 -2.75 11.40 64.56
C PHE A 545 -4.12 12.01 64.89
N LEU A 546 -4.90 12.42 63.88
CA LEU A 546 -6.27 12.90 64.07
C LEU A 546 -7.17 11.79 64.63
N ILE A 547 -7.14 10.58 64.06
CA ILE A 547 -7.91 9.44 64.58
C ILE A 547 -7.54 9.15 66.05
N LEU A 548 -6.24 9.15 66.39
CA LEU A 548 -5.78 8.94 67.76
C LEU A 548 -6.25 10.03 68.72
N ARG A 549 -6.18 11.30 68.30
CA ARG A 549 -6.62 12.43 69.11
C ARG A 549 -8.13 12.39 69.32
N ASP A 550 -8.90 12.20 68.25
CA ASP A 550 -10.36 12.23 68.32
C ASP A 550 -10.87 11.02 69.13
N THR A 551 -10.30 9.82 68.94
CA THR A 551 -10.63 8.65 69.79
C THR A 551 -10.22 8.83 71.25
N PHE A 552 -9.12 9.53 71.52
CA PHE A 552 -8.71 9.87 72.89
C PHE A 552 -9.67 10.87 73.52
N GLU A 553 -10.02 11.94 72.81
CA GLU A 553 -10.96 12.95 73.28
C GLU A 553 -12.35 12.35 73.51
N ASP A 554 -12.85 11.53 72.59
CA ASP A 554 -14.14 10.85 72.73
C ASP A 554 -14.20 9.99 73.99
N LYS A 555 -13.16 9.19 74.25
CA LYS A 555 -13.11 8.30 75.42
C LYS A 555 -12.80 9.03 76.74
N PHE A 556 -11.99 10.11 76.69
CA PHE A 556 -11.51 10.83 77.87
C PHE A 556 -12.47 11.96 78.29
N ARG A 557 -12.99 12.73 77.33
CA ARG A 557 -13.90 13.85 77.58
C ARG A 557 -15.35 13.42 77.66
N PHE A 558 -15.77 12.31 77.06
CA PHE A 558 -17.15 11.86 77.10
C PHE A 558 -17.30 10.55 77.87
N ASP A 559 -18.45 10.37 78.49
CA ASP A 559 -18.82 9.10 79.13
C ASP A 559 -19.41 8.13 78.09
N LYS A 560 -19.69 6.89 78.48
CA LYS A 560 -20.22 5.82 77.60
C LYS A 560 -21.49 6.20 76.84
N ASN A 561 -22.24 7.19 77.32
CA ASN A 561 -23.47 7.69 76.71
C ASN A 561 -23.24 8.92 75.81
N GLY A 562 -21.99 9.31 75.53
CA GLY A 562 -21.66 10.47 74.68
C GLY A 562 -21.87 11.83 75.35
N VAL A 563 -21.99 11.87 76.68
CA VAL A 563 -22.16 13.11 77.45
C VAL A 563 -20.80 13.61 77.95
N PRO A 564 -20.47 14.91 77.84
CA PRO A 564 -19.22 15.46 78.37
C PRO A 564 -19.07 15.18 79.87
N ARG A 565 -17.91 14.63 80.26
CA ARG A 565 -17.54 14.34 81.64
C ARG A 565 -17.21 15.63 82.36
N ILE A 566 -17.84 15.83 83.52
CA ILE A 566 -17.53 16.91 84.45
C ILE A 566 -16.75 16.32 85.60
N TRP A 567 -15.49 16.72 85.75
CA TRP A 567 -14.58 16.18 86.76
C TRP A 567 -14.92 16.68 88.17
N LYS A 568 -15.09 15.77 89.12
CA LYS A 568 -15.22 16.09 90.55
C LYS A 568 -13.89 15.83 91.27
N PRO A 569 -13.64 16.50 92.43
CA PRO A 569 -12.42 16.28 93.22
C PRO A 569 -12.23 14.83 93.72
N SER A 570 -13.29 14.01 93.73
CA SER A 570 -13.29 12.61 94.13
C SER A 570 -12.96 11.61 93.01
N ASP A 571 -12.90 12.06 91.76
CA ASP A 571 -12.83 11.17 90.59
C ASP A 571 -11.38 10.76 90.28
N ASP A 572 -11.18 9.49 89.89
CA ASP A 572 -9.86 8.97 89.50
C ASP A 572 -9.52 9.31 88.03
N ILE A 573 -9.13 10.57 87.81
CA ILE A 573 -8.68 11.06 86.50
C ILE A 573 -7.43 10.30 86.03
N ASN A 574 -6.56 9.89 86.96
CA ASN A 574 -5.29 9.24 86.63
C ASN A 574 -5.51 7.83 86.08
N GLY A 575 -6.40 7.06 86.71
CA GLY A 575 -6.77 5.72 86.25
C GLY A 575 -7.45 5.75 84.89
N ILE A 576 -8.39 6.67 84.70
CA ILE A 576 -9.09 6.86 83.41
C ILE A 576 -8.11 7.31 82.32
N TYR A 577 -7.21 8.25 82.62
CA TYR A 577 -6.18 8.70 81.69
C TYR A 577 -5.29 7.54 81.22
N LYS A 578 -4.76 6.74 82.15
CA LYS A 578 -3.90 5.60 81.81
C LYS A 578 -4.61 4.56 80.97
N ALA A 579 -5.84 4.21 81.33
CA ALA A 579 -6.64 3.23 80.58
C ALA A 579 -6.93 3.72 79.15
N VAL A 580 -7.35 4.97 78.99
CA VAL A 580 -7.65 5.54 77.66
C VAL A 580 -6.37 5.73 76.83
N LEU A 581 -5.25 6.10 77.45
CA LEU A 581 -3.95 6.22 76.79
C LEU A 581 -3.44 4.87 76.26
N GLU A 582 -3.53 3.81 77.06
CA GLU A 582 -3.13 2.46 76.63
C GLU A 582 -4.03 1.94 75.50
N ASP A 583 -5.34 2.16 75.59
CA ASP A 583 -6.29 1.71 74.58
C ASP A 583 -6.16 2.47 73.25
N THR A 584 -5.82 3.76 73.28
CA THR A 584 -5.56 4.54 72.06
C THR A 584 -4.23 4.18 71.43
N LEU A 585 -3.18 3.88 72.22
CA LEU A 585 -1.90 3.44 71.68
C LEU A 585 -1.95 2.06 70.97
N LYS A 586 -2.91 1.19 71.33
CA LYS A 586 -3.16 -0.09 70.63
C LYS A 586 -3.63 0.09 69.17
N ILE A 587 -4.09 1.28 68.79
CA ILE A 587 -4.55 1.59 67.43
C ILE A 587 -3.36 1.74 66.46
N ILE A 588 -2.19 2.20 66.94
CA ILE A 588 -1.01 2.45 66.08
C ILE A 588 -0.50 1.17 65.40
N PRO A 589 -0.34 0.03 66.09
CA PRO A 589 0.02 -1.23 65.45
C PRO A 589 -0.98 -1.71 64.41
N LEU A 590 -2.28 -1.44 64.56
CA LEU A 590 -3.31 -1.87 63.60
C LEU A 590 -3.13 -1.23 62.22
N TYR A 591 -2.72 0.04 62.16
CA TYR A 591 -2.45 0.75 60.91
C TYR A 591 -1.04 0.54 60.34
N SER A 592 -0.17 -0.21 61.03
CA SER A 592 1.24 -0.35 60.65
C SER A 592 1.49 -1.33 59.49
N ASP A 593 0.80 -2.47 59.53
CA ASP A 593 0.93 -3.57 58.59
C ASP A 593 -0.48 -4.03 58.18
N VAL A 594 -0.70 -4.24 56.89
CA VAL A 594 -1.94 -4.85 56.37
C VAL A 594 -1.91 -6.35 56.65
N LYS A 595 -2.62 -6.79 57.70
CA LYS A 595 -2.76 -8.19 58.08
C LYS A 595 -4.20 -8.52 58.42
N TYR A 596 -4.61 -9.74 58.11
CA TYR A 596 -5.87 -10.28 58.62
C TYR A 596 -5.78 -10.48 60.14
N LYS A 597 -6.93 -10.68 60.80
CA LYS A 597 -6.97 -11.01 62.24
C LYS A 597 -6.11 -12.20 62.63
N ASP A 598 -5.99 -13.18 61.73
CA ASP A 598 -5.18 -14.38 61.91
C ASP A 598 -3.65 -14.12 61.81
N GLY A 599 -3.25 -12.86 61.59
CA GLY A 599 -1.86 -12.44 61.44
C GLY A 599 -1.23 -12.75 60.08
N SER A 600 -2.00 -13.30 59.14
CA SER A 600 -1.55 -13.64 57.79
C SER A 600 -1.63 -12.44 56.83
N TYR A 601 -0.74 -12.41 55.83
CA TYR A 601 -0.75 -11.37 54.80
C TYR A 601 -1.73 -11.72 53.66
N PRO A 602 -2.31 -10.71 52.99
CA PRO A 602 -3.20 -10.91 51.85
C PRO A 602 -2.48 -11.62 50.70
N LYS A 603 -3.03 -12.76 50.27
CA LYS A 603 -2.53 -13.54 49.12
C LYS A 603 -3.24 -13.09 47.84
N LEU A 604 -2.85 -11.93 47.32
CA LEU A 604 -3.33 -11.40 46.04
C LEU A 604 -2.32 -11.68 44.93
N GLU A 605 -2.80 -11.94 43.71
CA GLU A 605 -1.97 -12.16 42.51
C GLU A 605 -1.16 -10.89 42.21
N ARG A 606 0.17 -11.04 42.04
CA ARG A 606 1.11 -9.93 41.82
C ARG A 606 1.94 -10.15 40.55
N PRO A 607 2.43 -9.09 39.90
CA PRO A 607 3.37 -9.22 38.79
C PRO A 607 4.60 -10.03 39.21
N LYS A 608 5.09 -10.90 38.33
CA LYS A 608 6.23 -11.80 38.61
C LYS A 608 7.55 -11.05 38.84
N ASP A 609 7.66 -9.80 38.39
CA ASP A 609 8.88 -8.99 38.45
C ASP A 609 9.06 -8.24 39.80
N ASP A 610 8.05 -8.27 40.68
CA ASP A 610 8.10 -7.61 41.99
C ASP A 610 8.72 -8.56 43.05
N ASP A 611 10.06 -8.70 43.05
CA ASP A 611 10.87 -9.40 44.07
C ASP A 611 10.77 -8.78 45.50
N CYS A 612 9.81 -7.89 45.73
CA CYS A 612 9.53 -7.35 47.04
C CYS A 612 8.88 -8.41 47.95
N ASN A 613 9.65 -8.85 48.95
CA ASN A 613 9.16 -9.54 50.15
C ASN A 613 7.75 -9.05 50.52
N GLN A 614 6.76 -9.95 50.64
CA GLN A 614 5.36 -9.63 50.99
C GLN A 614 5.26 -8.66 52.18
N LYS A 615 6.18 -8.83 53.14
CA LYS A 615 6.34 -7.97 54.32
C LYS A 615 6.60 -6.49 53.99
N LYS A 616 7.41 -6.19 52.97
CA LYS A 616 7.70 -4.81 52.53
C LYS A 616 6.56 -4.22 51.72
N PHE A 617 5.81 -5.05 51.00
CA PHE A 617 4.71 -4.57 50.16
C PHE A 617 3.53 -4.05 51.00
N TRP A 618 3.25 -4.71 52.12
CA TRP A 618 2.13 -4.43 53.02
C TRP A 618 2.48 -3.61 54.28
N ASN A 619 3.74 -3.20 54.42
CA ASN A 619 4.14 -2.27 55.48
C ASN A 619 3.79 -0.83 55.06
N ILE A 620 2.97 -0.17 55.86
CA ILE A 620 2.52 1.20 55.61
C ILE A 620 3.37 2.18 56.42
N ILE A 621 3.65 1.84 57.68
CA ILE A 621 4.38 2.70 58.63
C ILE A 621 5.58 1.96 59.19
N SER A 622 6.76 2.57 59.05
CA SER A 622 7.99 2.05 59.64
C SER A 622 7.96 2.13 61.17
N LEU A 623 8.72 1.26 61.83
CA LEU A 623 8.82 1.22 63.30
C LEU A 623 9.28 2.55 63.91
N ILE A 624 10.15 3.29 63.22
CA ILE A 624 10.63 4.62 63.65
C ILE A 624 9.48 5.62 63.69
N LYS A 625 8.63 5.63 62.66
CA LYS A 625 7.49 6.54 62.56
C LYS A 625 6.43 6.23 63.61
N GLN A 626 6.19 4.95 63.91
CA GLN A 626 5.28 4.55 65.01
C GLN A 626 5.73 5.10 66.36
N GLN A 627 7.03 5.04 66.65
CA GLN A 627 7.60 5.60 67.88
C GLN A 627 7.47 7.13 67.91
N GLN A 628 7.71 7.81 66.79
CA GLN A 628 7.52 9.25 66.69
C GLN A 628 6.05 9.66 66.90
N LEU A 629 5.11 8.93 66.29
CA LEU A 629 3.67 9.17 66.41
C LEU A 629 3.20 8.97 67.86
N SER A 630 3.61 7.88 68.51
CA SER A 630 3.27 7.63 69.91
C SER A 630 3.83 8.70 70.86
N ASN A 631 5.06 9.18 70.62
CA ASN A 631 5.65 10.27 71.40
C ASN A 631 4.93 11.61 71.16
N LYS A 632 4.57 11.93 69.91
CA LYS A 632 3.78 13.13 69.58
C LYS A 632 2.40 13.08 70.25
N PHE A 633 1.71 11.94 70.18
CA PHE A 633 0.40 11.74 70.78
C PHE A 633 0.44 11.87 72.31
N LYS A 634 1.41 11.23 72.99
CA LYS A 634 1.58 11.35 74.45
C LYS A 634 1.68 12.81 74.92
N ARG A 635 2.44 13.64 74.21
CA ARG A 635 2.57 15.07 74.54
C ARG A 635 1.23 15.80 74.49
N VAL A 636 0.37 15.50 73.50
CA VAL A 636 -0.95 16.13 73.37
C VAL A 636 -1.93 15.58 74.39
N ALA A 637 -1.91 14.26 74.64
CA ALA A 637 -2.70 13.63 75.68
C ALA A 637 -2.36 14.21 77.07
N ASP A 638 -1.07 14.44 77.36
CA ASP A 638 -0.61 15.06 78.62
C ASP A 638 -1.15 16.48 78.78
N VAL A 639 -1.22 17.28 77.71
CA VAL A 639 -1.82 18.63 77.75
C VAL A 639 -3.30 18.56 78.10
N ILE A 640 -4.06 17.68 77.43
CA ILE A 640 -5.50 17.50 77.69
C ILE A 640 -5.73 17.03 79.14
N TYR A 641 -4.88 16.15 79.65
CA TYR A 641 -4.91 15.68 81.03
C TYR A 641 -4.59 16.80 82.05
N ILE A 642 -3.58 17.63 81.79
CA ILE A 642 -3.23 18.77 82.64
C ILE A 642 -4.38 19.78 82.68
N ASP A 643 -5.03 20.04 81.56
CA ASP A 643 -6.19 20.94 81.49
C ASP A 643 -7.39 20.39 82.27
N ALA A 644 -7.67 19.09 82.16
CA ALA A 644 -8.67 18.43 83.00
C ALA A 644 -8.35 18.59 84.49
N LYS A 645 -7.09 18.44 84.90
CA LYS A 645 -6.66 18.62 86.30
C LYS A 645 -6.76 20.07 86.78
N ARG A 646 -6.46 21.04 85.92
CA ARG A 646 -6.59 22.48 86.22
C ARG A 646 -8.04 22.91 86.40
N SER A 647 -8.97 22.30 85.67
CA SER A 647 -10.41 22.61 85.77
C SER A 647 -10.99 22.38 87.18
N ILE A 648 -10.39 21.49 87.96
CA ILE A 648 -10.78 21.23 89.37
C ILE A 648 -10.32 22.35 90.31
N VAL A 649 -9.20 23.01 90.00
CA VAL A 649 -8.58 24.01 90.89
C VAL A 649 -9.24 25.39 90.74
N ALA A 650 -9.80 25.70 89.56
CA ALA A 650 -10.41 27.00 89.27
C ALA A 650 -11.75 27.25 89.98
N THR A 651 -12.40 26.22 90.54
CA THR A 651 -13.70 26.33 91.22
C THR A 651 -13.67 26.85 92.66
N VAL A 652 -12.49 27.20 93.21
CA VAL A 652 -12.37 27.72 94.58
C VAL A 652 -12.13 29.24 94.56
N THR A 653 -13.18 30.03 94.35
CA THR A 653 -13.10 31.50 94.52
C THR A 653 -13.18 31.86 96.00
N ARG A 654 -12.03 32.12 96.64
CA ARG A 654 -12.00 32.77 97.96
C ARG A 654 -12.07 34.29 97.75
N ILE A 655 -13.14 34.92 98.24
CA ILE A 655 -13.30 36.38 98.22
C ILE A 655 -12.20 36.99 99.10
N PRO A 656 -11.38 37.94 98.61
CA PRO A 656 -10.33 38.57 99.41
C PRO A 656 -10.86 39.33 100.62
N LEU A 657 -10.19 39.18 101.77
CA LEU A 657 -10.62 39.76 103.05
C LEU A 657 -10.76 41.30 103.02
N TYR A 658 -9.94 42.01 102.22
CA TYR A 658 -10.04 43.47 102.12
C TYR A 658 -11.37 43.94 101.51
N PHE A 659 -12.04 43.10 100.71
CA PHE A 659 -13.31 43.44 100.11
C PHE A 659 -14.42 43.55 101.16
N TYR A 660 -14.38 42.74 102.22
CA TYR A 660 -15.29 42.87 103.36
C TYR A 660 -15.05 44.16 104.15
N VAL A 661 -13.79 44.58 104.31
CA VAL A 661 -13.43 45.86 104.93
C VAL A 661 -13.92 47.04 104.09
N LEU A 662 -13.77 46.95 102.77
CA LEU A 662 -14.21 47.98 101.82
C LEU A 662 -15.74 48.13 101.80
N LEU A 663 -16.47 47.01 101.87
CA LEU A 663 -17.94 46.99 101.93
C LEU A 663 -18.47 47.64 103.23
N LEU A 664 -17.80 47.38 104.36
CA LEU A 664 -18.10 48.05 105.64
C LEU A 664 -17.84 49.56 105.59
N ALA A 665 -16.74 49.99 104.97
CA ALA A 665 -16.36 51.41 104.91
C ALA A 665 -17.28 52.23 103.98
N LEU A 666 -17.56 51.72 102.77
CA LEU A 666 -18.42 52.40 101.79
C LEU A 666 -19.92 52.30 102.15
N GLY A 667 -20.35 51.18 102.72
CA GLY A 667 -21.74 50.95 103.14
C GLY A 667 -22.13 51.58 104.47
N TRP A 668 -21.21 52.26 105.17
CA TRP A 668 -21.46 52.79 106.51
C TRP A 668 -22.65 53.76 106.57
N ASN A 669 -22.81 54.62 105.56
CA ASN A 669 -23.93 55.56 105.51
C ASN A 669 -25.29 54.86 105.37
N GLU A 670 -25.37 53.78 104.59
CA GLU A 670 -26.61 53.00 104.44
C GLU A 670 -26.92 52.20 105.71
N ILE A 671 -25.90 51.60 106.33
CA ILE A 671 -26.04 50.88 107.61
C ILE A 671 -26.59 51.83 108.69
N VAL A 672 -26.05 53.05 108.79
CA VAL A 672 -26.53 54.05 109.75
C VAL A 672 -27.94 54.55 109.42
N MET A 673 -28.27 54.74 108.13
CA MET A 673 -29.62 55.11 107.68
C MET A 673 -30.67 54.07 108.10
N VAL A 674 -30.31 52.79 107.98
CA VAL A 674 -31.17 51.66 108.35
C VAL A 674 -31.37 51.56 109.87
N ILE A 675 -30.33 51.81 110.68
CA ILE A 675 -30.43 51.78 112.15
C ILE A 675 -31.23 52.98 112.69
N ARG A 676 -31.12 54.16 112.08
CA ARG A 676 -31.74 55.39 112.58
C ARG A 676 -33.23 55.54 112.22
N ASN A 677 -33.69 54.81 111.20
CA ASN A 677 -35.12 54.77 110.86
C ASN A 677 -35.80 53.67 111.69
N PRO A 678 -36.71 54.03 112.63
CA PRO A 678 -37.30 53.06 113.54
C PRO A 678 -38.08 51.96 112.81
N LEU A 679 -38.66 52.23 111.63
CA LEU A 679 -39.36 51.21 110.85
C LEU A 679 -38.41 50.16 110.25
N TYR A 680 -37.28 50.59 109.66
CA TYR A 680 -36.31 49.66 109.06
C TYR A 680 -35.55 48.86 110.11
N PHE A 681 -35.21 49.48 111.24
CA PHE A 681 -34.58 48.79 112.36
C PHE A 681 -35.48 47.69 112.94
N PHE A 682 -36.77 47.97 113.15
CA PHE A 682 -37.75 46.95 113.57
C PHE A 682 -37.89 45.83 112.54
N PHE A 683 -37.87 46.15 111.24
CA PHE A 683 -37.99 45.16 110.18
C PHE A 683 -36.79 44.20 110.15
N ILE A 684 -35.58 44.73 110.33
CA ILE A 684 -34.36 43.91 110.40
C ILE A 684 -34.32 43.08 111.68
N PHE A 685 -34.71 43.65 112.82
CA PHE A 685 -34.81 42.91 114.06
C PHE A 685 -35.83 41.76 113.94
N PHE A 686 -36.98 42.02 113.31
CA PHE A 686 -37.98 41.00 113.02
C PHE A 686 -37.45 39.92 112.07
N LEU A 687 -36.69 40.28 111.02
CA LEU A 687 -36.04 39.32 110.12
C LEU A 687 -35.00 38.47 110.84
N ILE A 688 -34.15 39.07 111.68
CA ILE A 688 -33.15 38.33 112.46
C ILE A 688 -33.84 37.40 113.45
N PHE A 689 -34.88 37.86 114.13
CA PHE A 689 -35.64 37.07 115.09
C PHE A 689 -36.39 35.89 114.43
N THR A 690 -37.05 36.12 113.30
CA THR A 690 -37.71 35.07 112.52
C THR A 690 -36.71 34.07 111.94
N THR A 691 -35.56 34.54 111.46
CA THR A 691 -34.49 33.67 110.96
C THR A 691 -33.87 32.85 112.09
N TYR A 692 -33.71 33.43 113.29
CA TYR A 692 -33.24 32.72 114.47
C TYR A 692 -34.22 31.65 114.94
N ILE A 693 -35.53 31.92 114.92
CA ILE A 693 -36.57 30.92 115.19
C ILE A 693 -36.51 29.78 114.17
N LEU A 694 -36.39 30.10 112.88
CA LEU A 694 -36.28 29.09 111.82
C LEU A 694 -35.02 28.22 111.95
N TYR A 695 -33.90 28.82 112.39
CA TYR A 695 -32.65 28.11 112.67
C TYR A 695 -32.76 27.22 113.91
N SER A 696 -33.28 27.73 115.02
CA SER A 696 -33.45 26.99 116.28
C SER A 696 -34.41 25.80 116.13
N LEU A 697 -35.45 25.93 115.31
CA LEU A 697 -36.43 24.87 115.03
C LEU A 697 -36.02 23.96 113.86
N ASN A 698 -34.86 24.16 113.23
CA ASN A 698 -34.36 23.39 112.08
C ASN A 698 -35.33 23.36 110.87
N LEU A 699 -36.17 24.39 110.73
CA LEU A 699 -37.22 24.52 109.71
C LEU A 699 -36.78 25.29 108.46
N ILE A 700 -35.48 25.58 108.31
CA ILE A 700 -34.91 26.32 107.17
C ILE A 700 -35.17 25.61 105.84
N ASN A 701 -34.96 24.30 105.78
CA ASN A 701 -35.12 23.54 104.53
C ASN A 701 -36.60 23.47 104.06
N PRO A 702 -37.60 23.24 104.93
CA PRO A 702 -39.02 23.35 104.58
C PRO A 702 -39.45 24.74 104.11
N THR A 703 -39.06 25.81 104.80
CA THR A 703 -39.46 27.18 104.42
C THR A 703 -38.84 27.62 103.11
N GLU A 704 -37.59 27.23 102.81
CA GLU A 704 -36.97 27.53 101.52
C GLU A 704 -37.74 26.90 100.34
N LYS A 705 -38.22 25.67 100.49
CA LYS A 705 -39.05 25.01 99.48
C LYS A 705 -40.39 25.70 99.30
N ILE A 706 -41.03 26.14 100.38
CA ILE A 706 -42.31 26.86 100.34
C ILE A 706 -42.14 28.24 99.69
N ILE A 707 -41.08 28.98 100.04
CA ILE A 707 -40.79 30.29 99.44
C ILE A 707 -40.52 30.14 97.95
N LYS A 708 -39.69 29.17 97.53
CA LYS A 708 -39.41 28.90 96.11
C LYS A 708 -40.66 28.50 95.32
N THR A 709 -41.56 27.72 95.93
CA THR A 709 -42.84 27.33 95.28
C THR A 709 -43.82 28.49 95.19
N MET A 710 -43.94 29.34 96.21
CA MET A 710 -44.74 30.56 96.12
C MET A 710 -44.17 31.55 95.11
N PHE A 711 -42.85 31.79 95.10
CA PHE A 711 -42.22 32.72 94.15
C PHE A 711 -42.39 32.25 92.71
N SER A 712 -42.21 30.95 92.44
CA SER A 712 -42.44 30.37 91.11
C SER A 712 -43.91 30.38 90.70
N GLN A 713 -44.86 30.25 91.63
CA GLN A 713 -46.29 30.43 91.35
C GLN A 713 -46.65 31.89 91.05
N VAL A 714 -46.05 32.86 91.76
CA VAL A 714 -46.26 34.29 91.50
C VAL A 714 -45.65 34.69 90.15
N LEU A 715 -44.41 34.30 89.86
CA LEU A 715 -43.78 34.49 88.54
C LEU A 715 -44.55 33.77 87.43
N GLY A 716 -45.06 32.57 87.71
CA GLY A 716 -45.91 31.81 86.78
C GLY A 716 -47.23 32.51 86.49
N ASN A 717 -47.89 33.09 87.49
CA ASN A 717 -49.13 33.85 87.31
C ASN A 717 -48.89 35.20 86.63
N PHE A 718 -47.75 35.86 86.90
CA PHE A 718 -47.35 37.10 86.23
C PHE A 718 -47.05 36.85 84.73
N ASN A 719 -46.30 35.79 84.43
CA ASN A 719 -46.03 35.37 83.04
C ASN A 719 -47.29 34.88 82.32
N LYS A 720 -48.22 34.22 83.02
CA LYS A 720 -49.52 33.85 82.45
C LYS A 720 -50.40 35.07 82.17
N HIS A 721 -50.36 36.11 83.00
CA HIS A 721 -51.06 37.36 82.75
C HIS A 721 -50.42 38.19 81.61
N LEU A 722 -49.09 38.17 81.49
CA LEU A 722 -48.36 38.77 80.36
C LEU A 722 -48.66 38.05 79.04
N ASN A 723 -48.61 36.72 79.03
CA ASN A 723 -48.87 35.95 77.80
C ASN A 723 -50.34 36.02 77.34
N LYS A 724 -51.30 36.25 78.24
CA LYS A 724 -52.72 36.42 77.88
C LYS A 724 -53.00 37.76 77.17
N HIS A 725 -52.07 38.72 77.23
CA HIS A 725 -52.14 39.99 76.48
C HIS A 725 -51.34 39.96 75.17
N VAL A 726 -50.54 38.93 74.91
CA VAL A 726 -49.62 38.86 73.75
C VAL A 726 -50.16 37.99 72.59
N GLU A 727 -51.15 37.12 72.82
CA GLU A 727 -51.73 36.28 71.76
C GLU A 727 -53.06 36.83 71.19
N THR A 728 -52.94 37.83 70.30
CA THR A 728 -53.88 38.04 69.17
C THR A 728 -53.04 38.10 67.89
N PRO A 729 -53.43 37.44 66.78
CA PRO A 729 -52.46 37.04 65.75
C PRO A 729 -52.20 38.13 64.71
N ALA A 730 -50.92 38.35 64.37
CA ALA A 730 -50.50 39.02 63.15
C ALA A 730 -49.30 38.29 62.54
N THR A 731 -49.59 37.36 61.62
CA THR A 731 -48.69 36.97 60.53
C THR A 731 -48.40 38.18 59.66
N GLN A 732 -47.14 38.66 59.64
CA GLN A 732 -46.44 39.24 58.47
C GLN A 732 -45.10 39.88 58.89
N SER A 733 -44.12 39.80 57.99
CA SER A 733 -42.88 40.59 57.89
C SER A 733 -41.63 40.19 58.71
N VAL A 734 -40.82 39.29 58.16
CA VAL A 734 -39.34 39.48 58.10
C VAL A 734 -38.87 39.02 56.73
N ASN A 735 -39.09 39.86 55.71
CA ASN A 735 -38.56 39.65 54.36
C ASN A 735 -38.20 41.03 53.76
N SER A 736 -37.22 41.72 54.36
CA SER A 736 -36.81 43.06 53.89
C SER A 736 -35.39 43.49 54.28
N LYS A 737 -34.42 42.57 54.48
CA LYS A 737 -33.05 42.96 54.85
C LYS A 737 -31.90 42.58 53.91
N ASN A 738 -32.08 41.70 52.93
CA ASN A 738 -30.97 41.31 52.04
C ASN A 738 -31.11 41.78 50.59
N LYS A 739 -31.94 42.81 50.33
CA LYS A 739 -32.08 43.43 48.99
C LYS A 739 -31.32 44.76 48.83
N MET A 740 -30.50 45.16 49.82
CA MET A 740 -29.74 46.42 49.79
C MET A 740 -28.23 46.26 49.51
N GLU A 741 -27.72 45.05 49.25
CA GLU A 741 -26.31 44.83 48.89
C GLU A 741 -26.03 44.88 47.36
N ALA A 742 -27.02 45.26 46.54
CA ALA A 742 -26.87 45.22 45.08
C ALA A 742 -26.78 46.59 44.36
N GLU A 743 -26.88 47.73 45.06
CA GLU A 743 -26.99 49.05 44.38
C GLU A 743 -26.00 50.16 44.81
N GLN A 744 -24.95 49.86 45.58
CA GLN A 744 -23.96 50.88 45.97
C GLN A 744 -22.52 50.62 45.49
N ILE A 745 -22.33 49.69 44.57
CA ILE A 745 -21.13 49.58 43.73
C ILE A 745 -21.53 49.91 42.28
N LYS A 746 -21.72 51.22 41.99
CA LYS A 746 -21.40 51.84 40.69
C LYS A 746 -21.74 53.35 40.67
N LEU A 747 -20.69 54.12 40.35
CA LEU A 747 -20.64 55.52 39.91
C LEU A 747 -20.78 56.64 40.96
N ASN A 748 -19.64 57.15 41.42
CA ASN A 748 -18.92 58.27 40.77
C ASN A 748 -17.45 58.16 41.25
N ILE A 749 -16.40 58.01 40.42
CA ILE A 749 -15.96 58.84 39.28
C ILE A 749 -15.99 60.33 39.64
N LEU A 750 -14.99 60.73 40.43
CA LEU A 750 -13.98 61.72 40.05
C LEU A 750 -12.71 61.46 40.86
#